data_AF-A0A426U134-F1
#
_entry.id   AF-A0A426U134-F1
#
_cell.length_a   1.000
_cell.length_b   1.000
_cell.length_c   1.000
_cell.angle_alpha   90.00
_cell.angle_beta   90.00
_cell.angle_gamma   90.00
#
_symmetry.space_group_name_H-M   'P 1'
#
loop_
_entity.id
_entity.type
_entity.pdbx_description
1 polymer ?
#
loop_
_entity_poly.entity_id
_entity_poly.type
_entity_poly.pdbx_seq_one_letter_code
_entity_poly.pdbx_strand_id
1 'polypeptide(L)'
;MKSTTSYRSLFDLFWSQGLSPFLVLAALLVSFAAYQVPVAGREALGSTPSPVGFAAVYPPEATPHGFQRWTTDWTRVSLPGVGPQPILLRLRFFAGDASLQPRHLVLATLERQLAELELRSEWQEVELYLPAGSADPQSGDLHLVLQATPLLNLPADERQLGIALHWLAVQAPSPAFSLQFPPWSRVAQLALVLLATLWCLRLVGFSSRQAALPLLLLLGYLGSLMGGGLNQELGLRMQAALALPLLLQVLSLTLPLAMVLRLLPWLRNTGQEAFPAGALVRLAVLLIFSMRLLGLLHPQFVPVDHGLRANQLILIANGQAVLVRTGLEQQHEWGTRDPVPYSLLTYYMLLPLTLLWDTMHTLVAAVKVVTALLEASFPLLFLALLRDSPQRRMAAAWASIIYAGLPVGFLFFHDGSFPTTIGIWLSLLALVALQWLLNSPPTATWLRGSVATLGVALAIGAYVTHIAFVPFLGGVLALSLVLLGGSHGPMAGRRVFATFALGLLVGWIMVYGSYTMTLIQRTIPSYLGLIVSEGSVGRDTEAFFGTPINSFGQHLSAHFRVWPIVLAGGALVALSLNWRERFITHLGLAYAIFFSATSIAENWFGLWNKHMVFAAPGVALLAGIGMAWLWQRGRAARWVGLSLLAYLFWEVLIAWGNRALWYQLPPSAL
;
A
#
# COMPACT_ATOMS: atom_id res chain seq x y z
N MET A 1 -46.80 3.57 17.19
CA MET A 1 -45.87 4.73 17.20
C MET A 1 -44.41 4.29 17.44
N LYS A 2 -43.77 3.60 16.48
CA LYS A 2 -42.34 3.19 16.54
C LYS A 2 -41.48 3.73 15.37
N SER A 3 -42.01 4.61 14.51
CA SER A 3 -41.28 5.12 13.34
C SER A 3 -40.44 6.39 13.59
N THR A 4 -40.60 7.06 14.74
CA THR A 4 -39.90 8.34 15.03
C THR A 4 -38.42 8.16 15.44
N THR A 5 -38.01 6.96 15.85
CA THR A 5 -36.62 6.66 16.23
C THR A 5 -35.70 6.45 15.02
N SER A 6 -36.21 5.95 13.89
CA SER A 6 -35.41 5.70 12.69
C SER A 6 -34.95 7.02 12.03
N TYR A 7 -35.88 7.96 11.84
CA TYR A 7 -35.58 9.26 11.21
C TYR A 7 -34.57 10.09 12.01
N ARG A 8 -34.68 10.13 13.34
CA ARG A 8 -33.69 10.82 14.20
C ARG A 8 -32.29 10.23 14.06
N SER A 9 -32.18 8.90 13.98
CA SER A 9 -30.89 8.23 13.86
C SER A 9 -30.17 8.49 12.52
N LEU A 10 -30.93 8.63 11.42
CA LEU A 10 -30.39 9.00 10.12
C LEU A 10 -30.03 10.48 10.07
N PHE A 11 -30.91 11.35 10.60
CA PHE A 11 -30.63 12.78 10.69
C PHE A 11 -29.37 13.05 11.53
N ASP A 12 -29.19 12.37 12.66
CA ASP A 12 -27.99 12.48 13.51
C ASP A 12 -26.71 11.96 12.84
N LEU A 13 -26.84 11.05 11.87
CA LEU A 13 -25.71 10.56 11.07
C LEU A 13 -25.34 11.58 9.98
N PHE A 14 -26.33 12.08 9.24
CA PHE A 14 -26.11 13.01 8.14
C PHE A 14 -25.76 14.43 8.60
N TRP A 15 -26.49 14.96 9.58
CA TRP A 15 -26.25 16.31 10.12
C TRP A 15 -25.07 16.34 11.08
N SER A 16 -24.81 15.22 11.78
CA SER A 16 -23.69 15.05 12.71
C SER A 16 -23.52 16.21 13.70
N GLN A 17 -24.64 16.72 14.23
CA GLN A 17 -24.68 17.88 15.15
C GLN A 17 -24.18 19.21 14.54
N GLY A 18 -24.40 19.42 13.24
CA GLY A 18 -23.98 20.64 12.53
C GLY A 18 -22.53 20.59 12.03
N LEU A 19 -21.80 19.50 12.28
CA LEU A 19 -20.44 19.34 11.76
C LEU A 19 -20.41 19.24 10.23
N SER A 20 -21.40 18.59 9.62
CA SER A 20 -21.48 18.44 8.15
C SER A 20 -21.55 19.78 7.40
N PRO A 21 -22.51 20.69 7.70
CA PRO A 21 -22.55 22.00 7.04
C PRO A 21 -21.31 22.85 7.36
N PHE A 22 -20.74 22.74 8.57
CA PHE A 22 -19.48 23.40 8.91
C PHE A 22 -18.32 22.92 8.01
N LEU A 23 -18.19 21.62 7.76
CA LEU A 23 -17.13 21.08 6.90
C LEU A 23 -17.26 21.54 5.45
N VAL A 24 -18.49 21.66 4.93
CA VAL A 24 -18.73 22.19 3.57
C VAL A 24 -18.31 23.66 3.48
N LEU A 25 -18.70 24.49 4.45
CA LEU A 25 -18.29 25.88 4.51
C LEU A 25 -16.77 26.02 4.69
N ALA A 26 -16.17 25.20 5.56
CA ALA A 26 -14.73 25.20 5.79
C ALA A 26 -13.95 24.76 4.54
N ALA A 27 -14.43 23.76 3.80
CA ALA A 27 -13.85 23.35 2.52
C ALA A 27 -13.88 24.49 1.48
N LEU A 28 -14.97 25.24 1.42
CA LEU A 28 -15.08 26.43 0.56
C LEU A 28 -14.06 27.50 0.96
N LEU A 29 -14.01 27.88 2.23
CA LEU A 29 -13.11 28.92 2.73
C LEU A 29 -11.63 28.54 2.56
N VAL A 30 -11.28 27.28 2.86
CA VAL A 30 -9.91 26.78 2.71
C VAL A 30 -9.51 26.68 1.24
N SER A 31 -10.39 26.20 0.36
CA SER A 31 -10.11 26.20 -1.08
C SER A 31 -9.94 27.62 -1.59
N PHE A 32 -10.81 28.54 -1.19
CA PHE A 32 -10.69 29.95 -1.55
C PHE A 32 -9.35 30.54 -1.13
N ALA A 33 -8.94 30.31 0.12
CA ALA A 33 -7.64 30.76 0.64
C ALA A 33 -6.45 30.11 -0.11
N ALA A 34 -6.51 28.80 -0.37
CA ALA A 34 -5.45 28.05 -1.06
C ALA A 34 -5.19 28.60 -2.47
N TYR A 35 -6.24 28.92 -3.23
CA TYR A 35 -6.12 29.46 -4.58
C TYR A 35 -5.78 30.96 -4.64
N GLN A 36 -5.69 31.67 -3.49
CA GLN A 36 -5.08 33.01 -3.46
C GLN A 36 -3.55 32.96 -3.47
N VAL A 37 -2.95 31.83 -3.10
CA VAL A 37 -1.50 31.68 -3.09
C VAL A 37 -1.02 31.59 -4.55
N PRO A 38 0.02 32.32 -4.97
CA PRO A 38 0.60 32.15 -6.29
C PRO A 38 1.21 30.76 -6.44
N VAL A 39 1.24 30.22 -7.67
CA VAL A 39 1.90 28.92 -7.95
C VAL A 39 3.24 29.16 -8.62
N ALA A 40 4.26 28.42 -8.18
CA ALA A 40 5.55 28.39 -8.85
C ALA A 40 6.15 26.98 -8.82
N GLY A 41 6.79 26.58 -9.91
CA GLY A 41 7.52 25.32 -9.93
C GLY A 41 7.95 24.90 -11.32
N ARG A 42 8.83 23.91 -11.34
CA ARG A 42 9.37 23.30 -12.55
C ARG A 42 9.23 21.80 -12.45
N GLU A 43 8.63 21.20 -13.47
CA GLU A 43 8.38 19.77 -13.57
C GLU A 43 9.17 19.19 -14.75
N ALA A 44 9.81 18.04 -14.52
CA ALA A 44 10.42 17.28 -15.59
C ALA A 44 9.33 16.53 -16.39
N LEU A 45 9.36 16.65 -17.71
CA LEU A 45 8.40 15.99 -18.60
C LEU A 45 8.88 14.61 -19.05
N GLY A 46 10.20 14.37 -18.99
CA GLY A 46 10.81 13.07 -19.27
C GLY A 46 10.77 12.09 -18.10
N SER A 47 10.49 12.52 -16.87
CA SER A 47 10.54 11.62 -15.71
C SER A 47 9.37 10.64 -15.67
N THR A 48 9.62 9.41 -15.21
CA THR A 48 8.59 8.45 -14.78
C THR A 48 8.85 7.99 -13.36
N PRO A 49 7.84 8.05 -12.48
CA PRO A 49 6.50 8.62 -12.69
C PRO A 49 6.52 10.16 -12.76
N SER A 50 5.46 10.78 -13.32
CA SER A 50 5.28 12.25 -13.36
C SER A 50 3.87 12.61 -12.89
N PRO A 51 3.69 13.69 -12.11
CA PRO A 51 2.36 14.18 -11.77
C PRO A 51 1.70 14.90 -12.96
N VAL A 52 2.46 15.17 -14.03
CA VAL A 52 1.97 15.72 -15.28
C VAL A 52 1.26 14.61 -16.07
N GLY A 53 0.04 14.88 -16.50
CA GLY A 53 -0.70 13.97 -17.37
C GLY A 53 -0.26 14.11 -18.82
N PHE A 54 -0.14 13.00 -19.53
CA PHE A 54 0.20 13.00 -20.96
C PHE A 54 -0.84 12.19 -21.75
N ALA A 55 -1.14 12.64 -22.97
CA ALA A 55 -1.83 11.85 -23.97
C ALA A 55 -1.08 11.94 -25.31
N ALA A 56 -1.04 10.82 -26.05
CA ALA A 56 -0.35 10.70 -27.33
C ALA A 56 1.14 11.11 -27.24
N VAL A 57 1.88 10.38 -26.41
CA VAL A 57 3.33 10.53 -26.22
C VAL A 57 3.98 9.16 -26.26
N TYR A 58 5.24 9.12 -26.67
CA TYR A 58 6.05 7.92 -26.54
C TYR A 58 6.51 7.69 -25.09
N PRO A 59 6.98 6.48 -24.74
CA PRO A 59 7.66 6.23 -23.48
C PRO A 59 8.86 7.17 -23.27
N PRO A 60 9.25 7.44 -22.02
CA PRO A 60 10.42 8.27 -21.74
C PRO A 60 11.71 7.54 -22.15
N GLU A 61 12.70 8.31 -22.57
CA GLU A 61 14.01 7.81 -23.02
C GLU A 61 15.13 8.51 -22.27
N ALA A 62 16.20 7.77 -21.99
CA ALA A 62 17.41 8.33 -21.43
C ALA A 62 18.29 8.97 -22.50
N THR A 63 18.86 10.11 -22.17
CA THR A 63 19.79 10.88 -23.01
C THR A 63 20.97 11.36 -22.18
N PRO A 64 22.06 11.87 -22.80
CA PRO A 64 23.17 12.49 -22.08
C PRO A 64 22.75 13.68 -21.19
N HIS A 65 21.57 14.26 -21.41
CA HIS A 65 21.05 15.41 -20.68
C HIS A 65 19.94 15.06 -19.68
N GLY A 66 19.72 13.77 -19.41
CA GLY A 66 18.66 13.26 -18.55
C GLY A 66 17.56 12.55 -19.35
N PHE A 67 16.36 12.49 -18.81
CA PHE A 67 15.24 11.87 -19.51
C PHE A 67 14.50 12.87 -20.41
N GLN A 68 14.09 12.40 -21.59
CA GLN A 68 13.22 13.14 -22.49
C GLN A 68 12.02 12.29 -22.90
N ARG A 69 10.99 12.93 -23.46
CA ARG A 69 9.83 12.23 -23.99
C ARG A 69 9.43 12.80 -25.35
N TRP A 70 9.38 11.97 -26.37
CA TRP A 70 8.94 12.39 -27.70
C TRP A 70 7.42 12.51 -27.78
N THR A 71 6.95 13.60 -28.37
CA THR A 71 5.55 13.81 -28.77
C THR A 71 5.25 13.08 -30.07
N THR A 72 3.96 12.85 -30.35
CA THR A 72 3.50 12.43 -31.69
C THR A 72 3.11 13.66 -32.52
N ASP A 73 2.29 13.46 -33.57
CA ASP A 73 1.60 14.47 -34.36
C ASP A 73 0.77 15.46 -33.53
N TRP A 74 0.12 14.97 -32.49
CA TRP A 74 -0.62 15.74 -31.50
C TRP A 74 -0.32 15.19 -30.12
N THR A 75 0.04 16.05 -29.18
CA THR A 75 0.24 15.68 -27.79
C THR A 75 -0.53 16.62 -26.89
N ARG A 76 -1.14 16.07 -25.83
CA ARG A 76 -1.69 16.86 -24.74
C ARG A 76 -0.88 16.67 -23.46
N VAL A 77 -0.39 17.78 -22.91
CA VAL A 77 0.25 17.86 -21.59
C VAL A 77 -0.75 18.50 -20.62
N SER A 78 -1.04 17.83 -19.52
CA SER A 78 -2.01 18.27 -18.51
C SER A 78 -1.30 18.55 -17.19
N LEU A 79 -1.41 19.77 -16.67
CA LEU A 79 -0.92 20.19 -15.36
C LEU A 79 -2.11 20.30 -14.39
N PRO A 80 -2.29 19.35 -13.47
CA PRO A 80 -3.43 19.36 -12.57
C PRO A 80 -3.36 20.48 -11.52
N GLY A 81 -4.48 21.16 -11.26
CA GLY A 81 -4.64 22.06 -10.13
C GLY A 81 -3.82 23.36 -10.16
N VAL A 82 -3.42 23.84 -11.35
CA VAL A 82 -2.73 25.13 -11.52
C VAL A 82 -3.60 26.29 -11.02
N GLY A 83 -4.91 26.18 -11.25
CA GLY A 83 -5.91 27.16 -10.84
C GLY A 83 -6.16 28.27 -11.89
N PRO A 84 -7.09 29.19 -11.60
CA PRO A 84 -7.57 30.19 -12.56
C PRO A 84 -6.67 31.41 -12.72
N GLN A 85 -5.59 31.51 -11.93
CA GLN A 85 -4.67 32.64 -11.92
C GLN A 85 -3.93 32.79 -13.27
N PRO A 86 -3.50 34.02 -13.63
CA PRO A 86 -2.59 34.18 -14.76
C PRO A 86 -1.26 33.47 -14.48
N ILE A 87 -0.61 32.96 -15.51
CA ILE A 87 0.65 32.22 -15.37
C ILE A 87 1.62 32.55 -16.50
N LEU A 88 2.90 32.59 -16.15
CA LEU A 88 4.03 32.57 -17.07
C LEU A 88 4.46 31.12 -17.23
N LEU A 89 4.31 30.60 -18.44
CA LEU A 89 4.66 29.24 -18.80
C LEU A 89 6.00 29.25 -19.52
N ARG A 90 6.96 28.44 -19.06
CA ARG A 90 8.20 28.17 -19.79
C ARG A 90 8.26 26.71 -20.18
N LEU A 91 8.52 26.43 -21.45
CA LEU A 91 8.61 25.07 -21.97
C LEU A 91 9.95 24.91 -22.70
N ARG A 92 10.71 23.88 -22.32
CA ARG A 92 11.95 23.51 -23.01
C ARG A 92 11.79 22.20 -23.75
N PHE A 93 12.13 22.23 -25.04
CA PHE A 93 12.00 21.12 -25.96
C PHE A 93 13.14 21.08 -26.98
N PHE A 94 13.29 19.95 -27.65
CA PHE A 94 14.24 19.71 -28.72
C PHE A 94 13.50 19.17 -29.95
N ALA A 95 13.77 19.72 -31.12
CA ALA A 95 13.09 19.29 -32.34
C ALA A 95 13.83 18.20 -33.12
N GLY A 96 15.11 17.94 -32.83
CA GLY A 96 15.94 17.09 -33.70
C GLY A 96 16.49 17.85 -34.90
N ASP A 97 17.54 17.31 -35.51
CA ASP A 97 18.19 17.93 -36.67
C ASP A 97 17.33 17.72 -37.93
N ALA A 98 16.70 18.79 -38.40
CA ALA A 98 15.81 18.76 -39.54
C ALA A 98 16.63 18.85 -40.84
N SER A 99 16.86 17.71 -41.50
CA SER A 99 17.40 17.75 -42.86
C SER A 99 16.31 18.23 -43.83
N LEU A 100 16.51 19.46 -44.33
CA LEU A 100 15.93 20.05 -45.56
C LEU A 100 14.49 20.61 -45.55
N GLN A 101 13.66 20.42 -44.52
CA GLN A 101 12.32 21.05 -44.48
C GLN A 101 12.10 21.88 -43.20
N PRO A 102 11.56 23.11 -43.30
CA PRO A 102 11.18 23.90 -42.14
C PRO A 102 10.05 23.20 -41.39
N ARG A 103 10.17 23.13 -40.07
CA ARG A 103 9.18 22.51 -39.18
C ARG A 103 8.61 23.54 -38.25
N HIS A 104 7.33 23.41 -37.91
CA HIS A 104 6.61 24.31 -37.05
C HIS A 104 6.00 23.57 -35.86
N LEU A 105 5.92 24.26 -34.72
CA LEU A 105 5.23 23.81 -33.52
C LEU A 105 4.09 24.76 -33.22
N VAL A 106 2.87 24.24 -33.29
CA VAL A 106 1.68 24.90 -32.79
C VAL A 106 1.52 24.56 -31.31
N LEU A 107 1.50 25.60 -30.49
CA LEU A 107 1.19 25.54 -29.06
C LEU A 107 -0.21 26.09 -28.85
N ALA A 108 -1.08 25.34 -28.19
CA ALA A 108 -2.47 25.72 -27.97
C ALA A 108 -2.94 25.30 -26.56
N THR A 109 -4.02 25.92 -26.08
CA THR A 109 -4.90 25.28 -25.09
C THR A 109 -6.01 24.52 -25.81
N LEU A 110 -6.93 23.90 -25.08
CA LEU A 110 -8.10 23.26 -25.70
C LEU A 110 -9.03 24.25 -26.42
N GLU A 111 -8.96 25.54 -26.09
CA GLU A 111 -9.90 26.56 -26.58
C GLU A 111 -9.27 27.53 -27.59
N ARG A 112 -7.94 27.73 -27.55
CA ARG A 112 -7.26 28.69 -28.42
C ARG A 112 -5.84 28.29 -28.75
N GLN A 113 -5.39 28.67 -29.94
CA GLN A 113 -3.98 28.68 -30.27
C GLN A 113 -3.26 29.78 -29.50
N LEU A 114 -2.09 29.45 -28.93
CA LEU A 114 -1.26 30.35 -28.12
C LEU A 114 -0.10 30.92 -28.93
N ALA A 115 0.60 30.05 -29.68
CA ALA A 115 1.74 30.43 -30.49
C ALA A 115 1.95 29.43 -31.62
N GLU A 116 2.64 29.87 -32.68
CA GLU A 116 3.21 29.03 -33.71
C GLU A 116 4.69 29.40 -33.84
N LEU A 117 5.56 28.40 -33.75
CA LEU A 117 7.00 28.58 -33.63
C LEU A 117 7.71 27.80 -34.73
N GLU A 118 8.71 28.40 -35.35
CA GLU A 118 9.66 27.66 -36.19
C GLU A 118 10.60 26.83 -35.31
N LEU A 119 10.72 25.55 -35.65
CA LEU A 119 11.53 24.57 -34.96
C LEU A 119 12.97 24.61 -35.48
N ARG A 120 13.92 24.66 -34.54
CA ARG A 120 15.37 24.67 -34.79
C ARG A 120 15.99 23.35 -34.37
N SER A 121 17.17 23.05 -34.91
CA SER A 121 17.92 21.83 -34.59
C SER A 121 18.58 21.82 -33.21
N GLU A 122 18.49 22.91 -32.45
CA GLU A 122 19.02 23.07 -31.09
C GLU A 122 17.92 22.98 -30.02
N TRP A 123 18.30 22.91 -28.74
CA TRP A 123 17.34 23.02 -27.64
C TRP A 123 16.70 24.40 -27.63
N GLN A 124 15.37 24.45 -27.67
CA GLN A 124 14.60 25.69 -27.65
C GLN A 124 13.84 25.84 -26.33
N GLU A 125 13.71 27.08 -25.88
CA GLU A 125 12.85 27.45 -24.76
C GLU A 125 11.86 28.51 -25.24
N VAL A 126 10.59 28.29 -24.95
CA VAL A 126 9.52 29.27 -25.19
C VAL A 126 8.94 29.73 -23.87
N GLU A 127 8.69 31.03 -23.77
CA GLU A 127 8.02 31.66 -22.65
C GLU A 127 6.70 32.26 -23.13
N LEU A 128 5.58 31.84 -22.51
CA LEU A 128 4.22 32.24 -22.86
C LEU A 128 3.52 32.83 -21.65
N TYR A 129 2.94 34.01 -21.81
CA TYR A 129 2.01 34.56 -20.81
C TYR A 129 0.60 34.05 -21.07
N LEU A 130 0.03 33.35 -20.10
CA LEU A 130 -1.34 32.86 -20.14
C LEU A 130 -2.21 33.71 -19.20
N PRO A 131 -3.21 34.45 -19.71
CA PRO A 131 -4.12 35.22 -18.86
C PRO A 131 -4.92 34.34 -17.89
N ALA A 132 -5.50 34.98 -16.88
CA ALA A 132 -6.42 34.32 -15.96
C ALA A 132 -7.56 33.62 -16.72
N GLY A 133 -7.98 32.45 -16.24
CA GLY A 133 -9.00 31.63 -16.90
C GLY A 133 -8.50 30.77 -18.06
N SER A 134 -7.18 30.68 -18.30
CA SER A 134 -6.62 29.77 -19.32
C SER A 134 -6.65 28.29 -18.90
N ALA A 135 -6.79 28.02 -17.60
CA ALA A 135 -7.03 26.69 -17.06
C ALA A 135 -8.53 26.37 -17.07
N ASP A 136 -8.89 25.09 -17.14
CA ASP A 136 -10.28 24.64 -17.10
C ASP A 136 -10.99 25.20 -15.83
N PRO A 137 -12.09 25.95 -15.97
CA PRO A 137 -12.76 26.60 -14.84
C PRO A 137 -13.37 25.62 -13.85
N GLN A 138 -13.68 24.39 -14.27
CA GLN A 138 -14.22 23.36 -13.39
C GLN A 138 -13.11 22.68 -12.59
N SER A 139 -12.09 22.15 -13.26
CA SER A 139 -11.02 21.34 -12.66
C SER A 139 -9.85 22.17 -12.11
N GLY A 140 -9.59 23.33 -12.69
CA GLY A 140 -8.38 24.13 -12.47
C GLY A 140 -7.14 23.58 -13.15
N ASP A 141 -7.30 22.62 -14.07
CA ASP A 141 -6.20 21.97 -14.77
C ASP A 141 -5.81 22.78 -16.02
N LEU A 142 -4.51 22.92 -16.28
CA LEU A 142 -4.02 23.51 -17.52
C LEU A 142 -3.76 22.40 -18.54
N HIS A 143 -4.40 22.48 -19.70
CA HIS A 143 -4.17 21.58 -20.82
C HIS A 143 -3.44 22.31 -21.94
N LEU A 144 -2.23 21.84 -22.26
CA LEU A 144 -1.43 22.31 -23.37
C LEU A 144 -1.48 21.27 -24.49
N VAL A 145 -1.79 21.74 -25.69
CA VAL A 145 -1.79 20.96 -26.93
C VAL A 145 -0.56 21.37 -27.74
N LEU A 146 0.21 20.36 -28.14
CA LEU A 146 1.44 20.48 -28.92
C LEU A 146 1.22 19.76 -30.25
N GLN A 147 1.41 20.43 -31.37
CA GLN A 147 1.35 19.84 -32.70
C GLN A 147 2.56 20.24 -33.51
N ALA A 148 3.35 19.27 -33.96
CA ALA A 148 4.56 19.50 -34.75
C ALA A 148 4.32 19.10 -36.20
N THR A 149 4.71 19.94 -37.16
CA THR A 149 4.47 19.68 -38.58
C THR A 149 5.60 20.25 -39.47
N PRO A 150 6.18 19.46 -40.40
CA PRO A 150 6.08 18.01 -40.51
C PRO A 150 6.74 17.26 -39.33
N LEU A 151 6.45 15.97 -39.22
CA LEU A 151 7.07 15.09 -38.21
C LEU A 151 8.50 14.71 -38.61
N LEU A 152 9.34 14.49 -37.60
CA LEU A 152 10.69 13.98 -37.75
C LEU A 152 10.64 12.47 -37.96
N ASN A 153 11.20 12.02 -39.07
CA ASN A 153 11.43 10.61 -39.36
C ASN A 153 12.94 10.37 -39.36
N LEU A 154 13.42 9.53 -38.45
CA LEU A 154 14.83 9.15 -38.40
C LEU A 154 15.01 7.80 -39.13
N PRO A 155 16.06 7.61 -39.96
CA PRO A 155 16.22 6.37 -40.72
C PRO A 155 16.27 5.08 -39.88
N ALA A 156 16.65 5.18 -38.61
CA ALA A 156 16.77 4.05 -37.68
C ALA A 156 15.61 3.99 -36.65
N ASP A 157 14.61 4.87 -36.75
CA ASP A 157 13.48 4.94 -35.84
C ASP A 157 12.17 4.93 -36.64
N GLU A 158 11.37 3.88 -36.48
CA GLU A 158 10.10 3.72 -37.20
C GLU A 158 9.01 4.70 -36.70
N ARG A 159 9.24 5.38 -35.58
CA ARG A 159 8.28 6.31 -34.99
C ARG A 159 8.25 7.64 -35.74
N GLN A 160 7.07 8.26 -35.77
CA GLN A 160 6.90 9.62 -36.26
C GLN A 160 7.01 10.59 -35.08
N LEU A 161 8.15 11.28 -35.00
CA LEU A 161 8.51 12.07 -33.82
C LEU A 161 8.12 13.53 -34.02
N GLY A 162 7.40 14.11 -33.05
CA GLY A 162 7.18 15.57 -33.01
C GLY A 162 8.40 16.28 -32.43
N ILE A 163 8.35 16.64 -31.15
CA ILE A 163 9.42 17.25 -30.38
C ILE A 163 9.74 16.39 -29.15
N ALA A 164 10.97 16.44 -28.68
CA ALA A 164 11.37 15.87 -27.40
C ALA A 164 11.15 16.90 -26.28
N LEU A 165 10.32 16.54 -25.30
CA LEU A 165 10.01 17.34 -24.13
C LEU A 165 11.01 17.07 -23.02
N HIS A 166 11.54 18.13 -22.40
CA HIS A 166 12.47 18.00 -21.27
C HIS A 166 11.83 18.47 -19.96
N TRP A 167 11.43 19.73 -19.86
CA TRP A 167 10.77 20.27 -18.66
C TRP A 167 9.81 21.40 -19.01
N LEU A 168 8.93 21.67 -18.05
CA LEU A 168 7.99 22.79 -18.06
C LEU A 168 8.04 23.49 -16.71
N ALA A 169 7.99 24.82 -16.72
CA ALA A 169 7.89 25.63 -15.52
C ALA A 169 6.67 26.55 -15.58
N VAL A 170 6.02 26.71 -14.44
CA VAL A 170 4.91 27.65 -14.24
C VAL A 170 5.32 28.63 -13.17
N GLN A 171 5.08 29.90 -13.41
CA GLN A 171 5.26 30.95 -12.42
C GLN A 171 4.08 31.92 -12.51
N ALA A 172 3.33 32.09 -11.42
CA ALA A 172 2.36 33.17 -11.35
C ALA A 172 3.12 34.52 -11.39
N PRO A 173 2.76 35.44 -12.31
CA PRO A 173 3.31 36.79 -12.32
C PRO A 173 2.98 37.49 -11.01
N SER A 174 3.78 38.51 -10.62
CA SER A 174 3.60 39.25 -9.37
C SER A 174 2.13 39.61 -9.10
N PRO A 175 1.67 39.50 -7.84
CA PRO A 175 0.24 39.53 -7.54
C PRO A 175 -0.38 40.86 -7.93
N ALA A 176 -1.13 40.87 -9.03
CA ALA A 176 -2.22 41.83 -9.16
C ALA A 176 -3.29 41.41 -8.15
N PHE A 177 -3.75 42.33 -7.31
CA PHE A 177 -4.78 42.10 -6.28
C PHE A 177 -6.16 41.79 -6.92
N SER A 178 -6.28 40.66 -7.61
CA SER A 178 -7.54 40.12 -8.10
C SER A 178 -7.89 38.91 -7.27
N LEU A 179 -9.06 38.92 -6.62
CA LEU A 179 -9.58 37.76 -5.91
C LEU A 179 -9.87 36.65 -6.92
N GLN A 180 -9.29 35.48 -6.69
CA GLN A 180 -9.46 34.32 -7.54
C GLN A 180 -10.47 33.35 -6.92
N PHE A 181 -11.49 32.94 -7.67
CA PHE A 181 -12.42 31.92 -7.17
C PHE A 181 -11.83 30.52 -7.38
N PRO A 182 -11.86 29.63 -6.38
CA PRO A 182 -11.34 28.28 -6.55
C PRO A 182 -12.21 27.52 -7.58
N PRO A 183 -11.64 26.55 -8.32
CA PRO A 183 -12.42 25.70 -9.20
C PRO A 183 -13.49 24.95 -8.40
N TRP A 184 -14.76 25.07 -8.80
CA TRP A 184 -15.89 24.54 -8.02
C TRP A 184 -15.86 23.02 -7.87
N SER A 185 -15.30 22.29 -8.84
CA SER A 185 -15.15 20.84 -8.72
C SER A 185 -14.20 20.48 -7.57
N ARG A 186 -13.15 21.26 -7.33
CA ARG A 186 -12.17 21.02 -6.25
C ARG A 186 -12.78 21.29 -4.88
N VAL A 187 -13.58 22.36 -4.78
CA VAL A 187 -14.37 22.64 -3.57
C VAL A 187 -15.33 21.48 -3.28
N ALA A 188 -16.09 21.05 -4.29
CA ALA A 188 -17.04 19.95 -4.16
C ALA A 188 -16.34 18.63 -3.79
N GLN A 189 -15.21 18.31 -4.43
CA GLN A 189 -14.42 17.12 -4.13
C GLN A 189 -13.90 17.14 -2.70
N LEU A 190 -13.31 18.25 -2.25
CA LEU A 190 -12.82 18.40 -0.86
C LEU A 190 -13.97 18.25 0.15
N ALA A 191 -15.11 18.91 -0.10
CA ALA A 191 -16.29 18.78 0.76
C ALA A 191 -16.79 17.32 0.83
N LEU A 192 -16.90 16.64 -0.31
CA LEU A 192 -17.32 15.23 -0.37
C LEU A 192 -16.31 14.30 0.32
N VAL A 193 -15.00 14.53 0.18
CA VAL A 193 -13.96 13.77 0.90
C VAL A 193 -14.14 13.92 2.41
N LEU A 194 -14.36 15.14 2.90
CA LEU A 194 -14.56 15.40 4.33
C LEU A 194 -15.86 14.76 4.85
N LEU A 195 -16.95 14.86 4.09
CA LEU A 195 -18.24 14.26 4.46
C LEU A 195 -18.18 12.73 4.46
N ALA A 196 -17.59 12.12 3.43
CA ALA A 196 -17.43 10.67 3.37
C ALA A 196 -16.51 10.17 4.50
N THR A 197 -15.42 10.89 4.80
CA THR A 197 -14.54 10.59 5.93
C THR A 197 -15.29 10.73 7.26
N LEU A 198 -16.08 11.78 7.44
CA LEU A 198 -16.93 11.96 8.62
C LEU A 198 -17.88 10.76 8.78
N TRP A 199 -18.57 10.36 7.72
CA TRP A 199 -19.49 9.22 7.78
C TRP A 199 -18.76 7.91 8.09
N CYS A 200 -17.61 7.64 7.48
CA CYS A 200 -16.77 6.50 7.86
C CYS A 200 -16.42 6.50 9.35
N LEU A 201 -15.95 7.64 9.90
CA LEU A 201 -15.63 7.79 11.31
C LEU A 201 -16.86 7.58 12.22
N ARG A 202 -18.01 8.12 11.85
CA ARG A 202 -19.27 7.95 12.58
C ARG A 202 -19.73 6.49 12.54
N LEU A 203 -19.61 5.82 11.40
CA LEU A 203 -20.00 4.41 11.22
C LEU A 203 -19.14 3.46 12.05
N VAL A 204 -17.85 3.73 12.18
CA VAL A 204 -16.96 2.94 13.05
C VAL A 204 -17.06 3.31 14.53
N GLY A 205 -17.87 4.31 14.89
CA GLY A 205 -18.31 4.58 16.26
C GLY A 205 -17.67 5.80 16.95
N PHE A 206 -17.05 6.70 16.21
CA PHE A 206 -16.61 7.99 16.77
C PHE A 206 -17.78 8.96 16.95
N SER A 207 -17.72 9.77 18.01
CA SER A 207 -18.63 10.92 18.15
C SER A 207 -18.25 12.05 17.19
N SER A 208 -19.17 12.97 16.87
CA SER A 208 -18.85 14.15 16.04
C SER A 208 -17.67 14.93 16.59
N ARG A 209 -17.59 15.08 17.92
CA ARG A 209 -16.47 15.76 18.59
C ARG A 209 -15.14 15.04 18.38
N GLN A 210 -15.12 13.72 18.44
CA GLN A 210 -13.90 12.94 18.19
C GLN A 210 -13.50 12.94 16.72
N ALA A 211 -14.47 12.96 15.80
CA ALA A 211 -14.23 13.01 14.36
C ALA A 211 -13.75 14.40 13.89
N ALA A 212 -14.14 15.48 14.58
CA ALA A 212 -13.83 16.85 14.17
C ALA A 212 -12.34 17.12 14.04
N LEU A 213 -11.51 16.70 15.01
CA LEU A 213 -10.06 16.97 14.97
C LEU A 213 -9.37 16.30 13.76
N PRO A 214 -9.50 14.98 13.52
CA PRO A 214 -8.97 14.36 12.31
C PRO A 214 -9.44 15.01 11.01
N LEU A 215 -10.70 15.45 10.94
CA LEU A 215 -11.25 16.12 9.75
C LEU A 215 -10.66 17.52 9.54
N LEU A 216 -10.46 18.28 10.62
CA LEU A 216 -9.79 19.58 10.56
C LEU A 216 -8.32 19.45 10.17
N LEU A 217 -7.63 18.42 10.67
CA LEU A 217 -6.25 18.11 10.27
C LEU A 217 -6.18 17.71 8.79
N LEU A 218 -7.11 16.87 8.32
CA LEU A 218 -7.21 16.49 6.92
C LEU A 218 -7.50 17.70 6.02
N LEU A 219 -8.43 18.56 6.43
CA LEU A 219 -8.76 19.81 5.74
C LEU A 219 -7.55 20.74 5.66
N GLY A 220 -6.84 20.95 6.78
CA GLY A 220 -5.64 21.77 6.82
C GLY A 220 -4.51 21.21 5.95
N TYR A 221 -4.31 19.88 5.98
CA TYR A 221 -3.32 19.19 5.15
C TYR A 221 -3.63 19.32 3.66
N LEU A 222 -4.85 18.95 3.23
CA LEU A 222 -5.26 19.06 1.82
C LEU A 222 -5.28 20.52 1.35
N GLY A 223 -5.76 21.44 2.19
CA GLY A 223 -5.73 22.88 1.90
C GLY A 223 -4.31 23.41 1.74
N SER A 224 -3.37 22.98 2.58
CA SER A 224 -1.96 23.32 2.46
C SER A 224 -1.37 22.79 1.15
N LEU A 225 -1.64 21.53 0.78
CA LEU A 225 -1.21 20.98 -0.51
C LEU A 225 -1.79 21.74 -1.69
N MET A 226 -3.09 22.06 -1.67
CA MET A 226 -3.76 22.88 -2.71
C MET A 226 -3.16 24.28 -2.83
N GLY A 227 -2.61 24.83 -1.74
CA GLY A 227 -1.88 26.10 -1.74
C GLY A 227 -0.42 25.99 -2.21
N GLY A 228 0.12 24.78 -2.41
CA GLY A 228 1.53 24.55 -2.71
C GLY A 228 2.45 24.54 -1.47
N GLY A 229 1.89 24.36 -0.28
CA GLY A 229 2.63 24.43 0.98
C GLY A 229 3.16 25.84 1.27
N LEU A 230 4.18 25.92 2.13
CA LEU A 230 4.83 27.18 2.47
C LEU A 230 5.69 27.73 1.32
N ASN A 231 6.18 26.85 0.45
CA ASN A 231 7.09 27.17 -0.65
C ASN A 231 6.37 27.43 -1.98
N GLN A 232 5.03 27.40 -2.00
CA GLN A 232 4.21 27.65 -3.20
C GLN A 232 4.48 26.66 -4.35
N GLU A 233 4.91 25.45 -4.02
CA GLU A 233 5.38 24.42 -4.94
C GLU A 233 4.24 23.88 -5.81
N LEU A 234 4.41 23.96 -7.13
CA LEU A 234 3.52 23.39 -8.14
C LEU A 234 3.25 21.89 -7.88
N GLY A 235 4.31 21.12 -7.59
CA GLY A 235 4.20 19.68 -7.36
C GLY A 235 3.19 19.32 -6.27
N LEU A 236 3.18 20.05 -5.14
CA LEU A 236 2.23 19.81 -4.04
C LEU A 236 0.77 20.09 -4.45
N ARG A 237 0.54 21.11 -5.29
CA ARG A 237 -0.81 21.40 -5.82
C ARG A 237 -1.29 20.29 -6.74
N MET A 238 -0.41 19.83 -7.62
CA MET A 238 -0.70 18.70 -8.51
C MET A 238 -1.03 17.45 -7.69
N GLN A 239 -0.29 17.17 -6.61
CA GLN A 239 -0.62 16.06 -5.70
C GLN A 239 -2.02 16.21 -5.11
N ALA A 240 -2.43 17.39 -4.66
CA ALA A 240 -3.80 17.59 -4.16
C ALA A 240 -4.86 17.36 -5.25
N ALA A 241 -4.61 17.88 -6.45
CA ALA A 241 -5.50 17.74 -7.60
C ALA A 241 -5.65 16.28 -8.06
N LEU A 242 -4.60 15.47 -7.96
CA LEU A 242 -4.65 14.03 -8.23
C LEU A 242 -5.27 13.24 -7.05
N ALA A 243 -4.98 13.63 -5.81
CA ALA A 243 -5.42 12.92 -4.61
C ALA A 243 -6.92 13.06 -4.34
N LEU A 244 -7.53 14.23 -4.57
CA LEU A 244 -8.96 14.45 -4.28
C LEU A 244 -9.92 13.48 -5.01
N PRO A 245 -9.90 13.36 -6.35
CA PRO A 245 -10.77 12.41 -7.06
C PRO A 245 -10.46 10.96 -6.67
N LEU A 246 -9.19 10.64 -6.43
CA LEU A 246 -8.75 9.33 -6.00
C LEU A 246 -9.26 8.97 -4.59
N LEU A 247 -9.21 9.91 -3.65
CA LEU A 247 -9.77 9.75 -2.30
C LEU A 247 -11.27 9.50 -2.37
N LEU A 248 -12.01 10.18 -3.26
CA LEU A 248 -13.44 9.89 -3.45
C LEU A 248 -13.68 8.48 -3.97
N GLN A 249 -12.88 8.02 -4.93
CA GLN A 249 -12.95 6.64 -5.42
C GLN A 249 -12.72 5.63 -4.30
N VAL A 250 -11.66 5.81 -3.49
CA VAL A 250 -11.35 4.92 -2.36
C VAL A 250 -12.42 5.01 -1.27
N LEU A 251 -12.90 6.21 -0.95
CA LEU A 251 -13.92 6.42 0.08
C LEU A 251 -15.28 5.82 -0.33
N SER A 252 -15.59 5.79 -1.63
CA SER A 252 -16.81 5.13 -2.15
C SER A 252 -16.84 3.63 -1.85
N LEU A 253 -15.66 2.98 -1.77
CA LEU A 253 -15.51 1.57 -1.39
C LEU A 253 -15.35 1.39 0.12
N THR A 254 -14.73 2.37 0.79
CA THR A 254 -14.52 2.38 2.25
C THR A 254 -15.83 2.55 3.01
N LEU A 255 -16.79 3.31 2.49
CA LEU A 255 -18.06 3.58 3.15
C LEU A 255 -18.94 2.32 3.30
N PRO A 256 -19.18 1.49 2.26
CA PRO A 256 -19.82 0.18 2.42
C PRO A 256 -19.09 -0.73 3.41
N LEU A 257 -17.74 -0.75 3.40
CA LEU A 257 -16.96 -1.50 4.37
C LEU A 257 -17.22 -1.02 5.80
N ALA A 258 -17.24 0.30 6.03
CA ALA A 258 -17.59 0.90 7.32
C ALA A 258 -19.01 0.51 7.78
N MET A 259 -19.98 0.43 6.84
CA MET A 259 -21.33 -0.04 7.13
C MET A 259 -21.32 -1.52 7.56
N VAL A 260 -20.63 -2.40 6.84
CA VAL A 260 -20.50 -3.82 7.22
C VAL A 260 -19.89 -3.95 8.62
N LEU A 261 -18.81 -3.22 8.91
CA LEU A 261 -18.16 -3.22 10.22
C LEU A 261 -19.05 -2.68 11.35
N ARG A 262 -19.96 -1.74 11.04
CA ARG A 262 -20.95 -1.26 12.00
C ARG A 262 -21.97 -2.33 12.37
N LEU A 263 -22.34 -3.19 11.42
CA LEU A 263 -23.32 -4.26 11.63
C LEU A 263 -22.78 -5.40 12.49
N LEU A 264 -21.45 -5.59 12.55
CA LEU A 264 -20.81 -6.63 13.36
C LEU A 264 -21.09 -6.45 14.87
N PRO A 265 -21.87 -7.35 15.52
CA PRO A 265 -22.38 -7.12 16.88
C PRO A 265 -21.29 -7.18 17.95
N TRP A 266 -20.28 -8.02 17.77
CA TRP A 266 -19.18 -8.24 18.72
C TRP A 266 -18.17 -7.08 18.87
N LEU A 267 -18.28 -6.06 18.00
CA LEU A 267 -17.41 -4.87 17.99
C LEU A 267 -18.15 -3.61 18.46
N ARG A 268 -19.39 -3.74 18.93
CA ARG A 268 -20.15 -2.60 19.44
C ARG A 268 -19.56 -2.16 20.78
N ASN A 269 -19.19 -0.87 20.86
CA ASN A 269 -18.90 -0.24 22.13
C ASN A 269 -20.16 -0.29 22.99
N THR A 270 -20.09 -0.88 24.17
CA THR A 270 -21.24 -1.01 25.10
C THR A 270 -21.59 0.31 25.80
N GLY A 271 -20.99 1.44 25.38
CA GLY A 271 -21.16 2.76 26.01
C GLY A 271 -20.49 2.91 27.38
N GLN A 272 -20.06 1.80 27.99
CA GLN A 272 -19.43 1.75 29.31
C GLN A 272 -17.89 1.72 29.27
N GLU A 273 -17.29 1.58 28.08
CA GLU A 273 -15.83 1.50 27.95
C GLU A 273 -15.19 2.89 27.96
N ALA A 274 -14.25 3.13 28.88
CA ALA A 274 -13.46 4.36 28.96
C ALA A 274 -12.51 4.55 27.77
N PHE A 275 -12.16 3.49 27.05
CA PHE A 275 -11.29 3.49 25.88
C PHE A 275 -12.04 2.92 24.67
N PRO A 276 -12.10 3.63 23.52
CA PRO A 276 -12.95 3.25 22.39
C PRO A 276 -12.31 2.15 21.52
N ALA A 277 -11.94 1.02 22.11
CA ALA A 277 -11.18 -0.04 21.45
C ALA A 277 -11.90 -0.61 20.20
N GLY A 278 -13.21 -0.88 20.30
CA GLY A 278 -13.97 -1.40 19.16
C GLY A 278 -14.00 -0.44 17.98
N ALA A 279 -14.07 0.87 18.25
CA ALA A 279 -13.98 1.89 17.22
C ALA A 279 -12.58 1.98 16.59
N LEU A 280 -11.53 1.84 17.39
CA LEU A 280 -10.14 1.86 16.90
C LEU A 280 -9.77 0.62 16.08
N VAL A 281 -10.26 -0.57 16.44
CA VAL A 281 -10.09 -1.78 15.61
C VAL A 281 -10.75 -1.58 14.25
N ARG A 282 -12.00 -1.09 14.23
CA ARG A 282 -12.71 -0.79 12.98
C ARG A 282 -12.04 0.33 12.18
N LEU A 283 -11.54 1.36 12.84
CA LEU A 283 -10.74 2.41 12.20
C LEU A 283 -9.51 1.82 11.55
N ALA A 284 -8.79 0.93 12.22
CA ALA A 284 -7.61 0.28 11.65
C ALA A 284 -7.95 -0.54 10.40
N VAL A 285 -9.09 -1.25 10.37
CA VAL A 285 -9.58 -1.93 9.16
C VAL A 285 -9.73 -0.92 8.01
N LEU A 286 -10.41 0.21 8.26
CA LEU A 286 -10.60 1.24 7.23
C LEU A 286 -9.27 1.87 6.80
N LEU A 287 -8.37 2.18 7.75
CA LEU A 287 -7.07 2.78 7.46
C LEU A 287 -6.22 1.86 6.59
N ILE A 288 -6.12 0.57 6.93
CA ILE A 288 -5.39 -0.42 6.11
C ILE A 288 -6.01 -0.46 4.72
N PHE A 289 -7.32 -0.66 4.60
CA PHE A 289 -7.98 -0.75 3.31
C PHE A 289 -7.76 0.51 2.46
N SER A 290 -8.07 1.69 3.02
CA SER A 290 -8.02 2.95 2.28
C SER A 290 -6.59 3.34 1.93
N MET A 291 -5.62 3.22 2.85
CA MET A 291 -4.25 3.61 2.56
C MET A 291 -3.59 2.69 1.52
N ARG A 292 -3.83 1.37 1.59
CA ARG A 292 -3.33 0.42 0.58
C ARG A 292 -3.91 0.72 -0.79
N LEU A 293 -5.23 0.90 -0.86
CA LEU A 293 -5.90 1.13 -2.14
C LEU A 293 -5.55 2.51 -2.73
N LEU A 294 -5.48 3.55 -1.89
CA LEU A 294 -5.01 4.88 -2.29
C LEU A 294 -3.62 4.81 -2.92
N GLY A 295 -2.72 4.03 -2.30
CA GLY A 295 -1.39 3.78 -2.83
C GLY A 295 -1.38 3.14 -4.21
N LEU A 296 -2.13 2.05 -4.35
CA LEU A 296 -2.17 1.22 -5.56
C LEU A 296 -2.88 1.86 -6.75
N LEU A 297 -3.78 2.81 -6.48
CA LEU A 297 -4.56 3.52 -7.49
C LEU A 297 -4.00 4.91 -7.79
N HIS A 298 -2.93 5.33 -7.10
CA HIS A 298 -2.32 6.63 -7.35
C HIS A 298 -1.81 6.71 -8.81
N PRO A 299 -2.07 7.81 -9.56
CA PRO A 299 -1.64 7.90 -10.96
C PRO A 299 -0.12 7.78 -11.18
N GLN A 300 0.66 8.13 -10.16
CA GLN A 300 2.12 8.00 -10.18
C GLN A 300 2.62 6.64 -9.68
N PHE A 301 1.73 5.76 -9.22
CA PHE A 301 2.12 4.44 -8.78
C PHE A 301 2.63 3.62 -9.97
N VAL A 302 3.86 3.11 -9.85
CA VAL A 302 4.47 2.22 -10.84
C VAL A 302 4.19 0.78 -10.41
N PRO A 303 3.27 0.05 -11.05
CA PRO A 303 3.01 -1.34 -10.68
C PRO A 303 4.17 -2.24 -11.10
N VAL A 304 4.69 -3.03 -10.16
CA VAL A 304 5.64 -4.12 -10.45
C VAL A 304 4.92 -5.47 -10.39
N ASP A 305 5.08 -6.31 -11.40
CA ASP A 305 4.42 -7.63 -11.53
C ASP A 305 2.87 -7.67 -11.56
N HIS A 306 2.13 -6.59 -11.28
CA HIS A 306 0.65 -6.62 -11.21
C HIS A 306 0.03 -7.19 -12.50
N GLY A 307 0.46 -6.71 -13.66
CA GLY A 307 0.00 -7.19 -14.96
C GLY A 307 0.40 -8.64 -15.24
N LEU A 308 1.62 -9.03 -14.86
CA LEU A 308 2.08 -10.41 -14.95
C LEU A 308 1.18 -11.36 -14.16
N ARG A 309 0.87 -11.02 -12.90
CA ARG A 309 -0.01 -11.85 -12.04
C ARG A 309 -1.43 -11.94 -12.59
N ALA A 310 -1.97 -10.86 -13.15
CA ALA A 310 -3.28 -10.88 -13.80
C ALA A 310 -3.29 -11.74 -15.06
N ASN A 311 -2.26 -11.65 -15.91
CA ASN A 311 -2.13 -12.51 -17.08
C ASN A 311 -2.02 -13.99 -16.69
N GLN A 312 -1.27 -14.31 -15.64
CA GLN A 312 -1.19 -15.67 -15.11
C GLN A 312 -2.56 -16.19 -14.63
N LEU A 313 -3.40 -15.36 -14.00
CA LEU A 313 -4.78 -15.73 -13.65
C LEU A 313 -5.62 -16.02 -14.89
N ILE A 314 -5.52 -15.19 -15.93
CA ILE A 314 -6.23 -15.39 -17.21
C ILE A 314 -5.77 -16.69 -17.89
N LEU A 315 -4.46 -16.96 -17.91
CA LEU A 315 -3.91 -18.20 -18.46
C LEU A 315 -4.41 -19.43 -17.69
N ILE A 316 -4.45 -19.37 -16.35
CA ILE A 316 -5.03 -20.45 -15.53
C ILE A 316 -6.52 -20.64 -15.86
N ALA A 317 -7.29 -19.56 -15.97
CA ALA A 317 -8.71 -19.62 -16.34
C ALA A 317 -8.92 -20.26 -17.72
N ASN A 318 -7.99 -20.05 -18.64
CA ASN A 318 -7.97 -20.66 -19.98
C ASN A 318 -7.40 -22.09 -20.01
N GLY A 319 -7.22 -22.74 -18.85
CA GLY A 319 -6.72 -24.12 -18.75
C GLY A 319 -5.21 -24.27 -18.89
N GLN A 320 -4.44 -23.17 -18.93
CA GLN A 320 -2.99 -23.17 -19.11
C GLN A 320 -2.22 -23.14 -17.77
N ALA A 321 -2.77 -23.75 -16.72
CA ALA A 321 -2.17 -23.76 -15.39
C ALA A 321 -0.77 -24.39 -15.36
N VAL A 322 -0.50 -25.39 -16.22
CA VAL A 322 0.82 -26.02 -16.34
C VAL A 322 1.87 -25.03 -16.83
N LEU A 323 1.55 -24.23 -17.86
CA LEU A 323 2.44 -23.20 -18.38
C LEU A 323 2.81 -22.18 -17.29
N VAL A 324 1.80 -21.69 -16.56
CA VAL A 324 2.00 -20.74 -15.47
C VAL A 324 2.85 -21.35 -14.37
N ARG A 325 2.58 -22.61 -13.99
CA ARG A 325 3.36 -23.33 -12.98
C ARG A 325 4.82 -23.46 -13.38
N THR A 326 5.12 -23.95 -14.58
CA THR A 326 6.50 -24.12 -15.05
C THR A 326 7.25 -22.79 -15.14
N GLY A 327 6.58 -21.70 -15.54
CA GLY A 327 7.17 -20.36 -15.52
C GLY A 327 7.48 -19.87 -14.10
N LEU A 328 6.57 -20.10 -13.15
CA LEU A 328 6.76 -19.72 -11.74
C LEU A 328 7.78 -20.60 -11.01
N GLU A 329 8.05 -21.81 -11.49
CA GLU A 329 9.10 -22.67 -10.94
C GLU A 329 10.52 -22.12 -11.24
N GLN A 330 10.67 -21.24 -12.24
CA GLN A 330 11.95 -20.64 -12.60
C GLN A 330 12.22 -19.36 -11.79
N GLN A 331 12.75 -19.52 -10.58
CA GLN A 331 13.09 -18.40 -9.69
C GLN A 331 14.51 -17.88 -9.97
N HIS A 332 14.68 -17.20 -11.11
CA HIS A 332 15.97 -16.62 -11.52
C HIS A 332 16.59 -15.68 -10.48
N GLU A 333 15.75 -15.09 -9.63
CA GLU A 333 16.18 -14.19 -8.56
C GLU A 333 17.07 -14.85 -7.50
N TRP A 334 17.14 -16.18 -7.43
CA TRP A 334 17.98 -16.90 -6.48
C TRP A 334 19.31 -17.37 -7.09
N GLY A 335 19.66 -16.88 -8.28
CA GLY A 335 20.93 -17.19 -8.94
C GLY A 335 21.03 -18.63 -9.48
N THR A 336 19.94 -19.39 -9.43
CA THR A 336 19.88 -20.76 -9.95
C THR A 336 18.83 -20.88 -11.07
N ARG A 337 19.01 -21.89 -11.92
CA ARG A 337 18.02 -22.33 -12.91
C ARG A 337 17.24 -23.56 -12.45
N ASP A 338 17.55 -24.08 -11.26
CA ASP A 338 16.85 -25.23 -10.72
C ASP A 338 15.40 -24.88 -10.39
N PRO A 339 14.45 -25.77 -10.73
CA PRO A 339 13.04 -25.52 -10.47
C PRO A 339 12.79 -25.45 -8.96
N VAL A 340 12.06 -24.42 -8.56
CA VAL A 340 11.65 -24.18 -7.19
C VAL A 340 10.15 -24.43 -7.09
N PRO A 341 9.67 -25.27 -6.16
CA PRO A 341 8.26 -25.60 -6.10
C PRO A 341 7.39 -24.37 -5.89
N TYR A 342 6.54 -24.06 -6.85
CA TYR A 342 5.63 -22.93 -6.75
C TYR A 342 4.18 -23.42 -6.64
N SER A 343 3.46 -22.90 -5.65
CA SER A 343 2.05 -23.23 -5.44
C SER A 343 1.14 -22.30 -6.23
N LEU A 344 0.14 -22.88 -6.89
CA LEU A 344 -0.95 -22.12 -7.53
C LEU A 344 -2.14 -21.86 -6.59
N LEU A 345 -2.08 -22.29 -5.33
CA LEU A 345 -3.21 -22.19 -4.40
C LEU A 345 -3.76 -20.75 -4.29
N THR A 346 -2.88 -19.76 -4.14
CA THR A 346 -3.29 -18.36 -4.04
C THR A 346 -3.89 -17.83 -5.34
N TYR A 347 -3.47 -18.36 -6.50
CA TYR A 347 -4.08 -18.03 -7.79
C TYR A 347 -5.49 -18.62 -7.89
N TYR A 348 -5.68 -19.86 -7.45
CA TYR A 348 -7.01 -20.48 -7.42
C TYR A 348 -7.98 -19.74 -6.50
N MET A 349 -7.52 -19.14 -5.41
CA MET A 349 -8.34 -18.29 -4.55
C MET A 349 -8.82 -17.00 -5.25
N LEU A 350 -8.03 -16.48 -6.20
CA LEU A 350 -8.36 -15.29 -6.98
C LEU A 350 -9.04 -15.61 -8.32
N LEU A 351 -9.01 -16.88 -8.76
CA LEU A 351 -9.56 -17.33 -10.04
C LEU A 351 -11.04 -16.95 -10.24
N PRO A 352 -11.94 -16.99 -9.24
CA PRO A 352 -13.33 -16.57 -9.43
C PRO A 352 -13.48 -15.11 -9.92
N LEU A 353 -12.48 -14.25 -9.71
CA LEU A 353 -12.49 -12.88 -10.21
C LEU A 353 -12.46 -12.83 -11.75
N THR A 354 -11.85 -13.80 -12.42
CA THR A 354 -11.76 -13.82 -13.89
C THR A 354 -13.12 -14.05 -14.56
N LEU A 355 -14.14 -14.49 -13.80
CA LEU A 355 -15.52 -14.63 -14.29
C LEU A 355 -16.21 -13.27 -14.50
N LEU A 356 -15.76 -12.22 -13.80
CA LEU A 356 -16.33 -10.88 -13.85
C LEU A 356 -15.38 -9.86 -14.51
N TRP A 357 -14.07 -10.12 -14.44
CA TRP A 357 -13.02 -9.27 -14.98
C TRP A 357 -12.04 -10.11 -15.80
N ASP A 358 -12.26 -10.16 -17.10
CA ASP A 358 -11.54 -11.01 -18.06
C ASP A 358 -10.35 -10.30 -18.75
N THR A 359 -10.30 -8.97 -18.69
CA THR A 359 -9.16 -8.19 -19.19
C THR A 359 -8.09 -7.98 -18.12
N MET A 360 -6.82 -7.94 -18.53
CA MET A 360 -5.69 -7.70 -17.61
C MET A 360 -5.90 -6.44 -16.76
N HIS A 361 -6.30 -5.33 -17.37
CA HIS A 361 -6.42 -4.04 -16.67
C HIS A 361 -7.53 -4.04 -15.60
N THR A 362 -8.71 -4.56 -15.91
CA THR A 362 -9.82 -4.62 -14.95
C THR A 362 -9.57 -5.66 -13.86
N LEU A 363 -8.94 -6.79 -14.21
CA LEU A 363 -8.56 -7.83 -13.25
C LEU A 363 -7.50 -7.33 -12.26
N VAL A 364 -6.49 -6.56 -12.70
CA VAL A 364 -5.52 -5.92 -11.80
C VAL A 364 -6.23 -5.05 -10.76
N ALA A 365 -7.19 -4.23 -11.18
CA ALA A 365 -7.96 -3.39 -10.25
C ALA A 365 -8.75 -4.22 -9.23
N ALA A 366 -9.40 -5.30 -9.68
CA ALA A 366 -10.14 -6.21 -8.80
C ALA A 366 -9.23 -6.91 -7.79
N VAL A 367 -8.07 -7.43 -8.23
CA VAL A 367 -7.09 -8.10 -7.36
C VAL A 367 -6.55 -7.13 -6.31
N LYS A 368 -6.24 -5.88 -6.68
CA LYS A 368 -5.81 -4.83 -5.73
C LYS A 368 -6.85 -4.60 -4.63
N VAL A 369 -8.14 -4.50 -4.99
CA VAL A 369 -9.23 -4.31 -4.01
C VAL A 369 -9.39 -5.51 -3.08
N VAL A 370 -9.42 -6.72 -3.64
CA VAL A 370 -9.62 -7.96 -2.86
C VAL A 370 -8.46 -8.19 -1.90
N THR A 371 -7.22 -8.02 -2.35
CA THR A 371 -6.04 -8.21 -1.51
C THR A 371 -5.91 -7.15 -0.42
N ALA A 372 -6.25 -5.89 -0.72
CA ALA A 372 -6.37 -4.84 0.29
C ALA A 372 -7.45 -5.16 1.34
N LEU A 373 -8.59 -5.73 0.93
CA LEU A 373 -9.65 -6.16 1.84
C LEU A 373 -9.22 -7.34 2.74
N LEU A 374 -8.48 -8.30 2.19
CA LEU A 374 -7.92 -9.41 2.96
C LEU A 374 -6.95 -8.89 4.03
N GLU A 375 -6.02 -8.00 3.69
CA GLU A 375 -5.10 -7.42 4.67
C GLU A 375 -5.86 -6.55 5.70
N ALA A 376 -6.86 -5.80 5.26
CA ALA A 376 -7.71 -5.00 6.13
C ALA A 376 -8.48 -5.84 7.16
N SER A 377 -8.60 -7.16 6.98
CA SER A 377 -9.19 -8.05 7.97
C SER A 377 -8.23 -8.42 9.13
N PHE A 378 -6.93 -8.13 9.03
CA PHE A 378 -5.93 -8.46 10.06
C PHE A 378 -6.28 -7.93 11.46
N PRO A 379 -6.78 -6.68 11.64
CA PRO A 379 -7.27 -6.20 12.92
C PRO A 379 -8.30 -7.12 13.60
N LEU A 380 -9.17 -7.77 12.82
CA LEU A 380 -10.16 -8.71 13.34
C LEU A 380 -9.49 -10.01 13.79
N LEU A 381 -8.50 -10.49 13.03
CA LEU A 381 -7.68 -11.64 13.38
C LEU A 381 -6.84 -11.37 14.63
N PHE A 382 -6.28 -10.15 14.80
CA PHE A 382 -5.56 -9.75 16.01
C PHE A 382 -6.47 -9.74 17.23
N LEU A 383 -7.69 -9.23 17.09
CA LEU A 383 -8.68 -9.28 18.17
C LEU A 383 -9.06 -10.72 18.55
N ALA A 384 -9.07 -11.64 17.59
CA ALA A 384 -9.25 -13.07 17.84
C ALA A 384 -8.05 -13.67 18.57
N LEU A 385 -6.82 -13.45 18.07
CA LEU A 385 -5.56 -13.93 18.66
C LEU A 385 -5.34 -13.45 20.09
N LEU A 386 -5.74 -12.22 20.39
CA LEU A 386 -5.61 -11.61 21.71
C LEU A 386 -6.75 -11.99 22.66
N ARG A 387 -7.56 -13.02 22.37
CA ARG A 387 -8.72 -13.40 23.19
C ARG A 387 -8.39 -13.56 24.67
N ASP A 388 -7.23 -14.13 24.97
CA ASP A 388 -6.78 -14.44 26.33
C ASP A 388 -5.75 -13.42 26.84
N SER A 389 -5.55 -12.31 26.13
CA SER A 389 -4.59 -11.24 26.45
C SER A 389 -5.06 -10.36 27.61
N PRO A 390 -4.13 -9.70 28.34
CA PRO A 390 -4.52 -8.56 29.18
C PRO A 390 -5.20 -7.56 28.28
N GLN A 391 -6.30 -6.95 28.74
CA GLN A 391 -6.85 -5.76 28.08
C GLN A 391 -7.09 -6.00 26.59
N ARG A 392 -7.52 -7.22 26.23
CA ARG A 392 -7.70 -7.76 24.87
C ARG A 392 -8.05 -6.69 23.84
N ARG A 393 -9.12 -5.94 24.08
CA ARG A 393 -9.66 -4.97 23.13
C ARG A 393 -8.69 -3.80 22.90
N MET A 394 -8.08 -3.27 23.97
CA MET A 394 -7.11 -2.18 23.87
C MET A 394 -5.81 -2.63 23.22
N ALA A 395 -5.29 -3.81 23.57
CA ALA A 395 -4.11 -4.38 22.92
C ALA A 395 -4.36 -4.64 21.43
N ALA A 396 -5.52 -5.18 21.07
CA ALA A 396 -5.91 -5.39 19.68
C ALA A 396 -6.05 -4.08 18.91
N ALA A 397 -6.67 -3.05 19.51
CA ALA A 397 -6.77 -1.73 18.90
C ALA A 397 -5.38 -1.16 18.59
N TRP A 398 -4.45 -1.18 19.55
CA TRP A 398 -3.10 -0.69 19.31
C TRP A 398 -2.32 -1.54 18.32
N ALA A 399 -2.39 -2.87 18.39
CA ALA A 399 -1.75 -3.75 17.42
C ALA A 399 -2.22 -3.45 15.99
N SER A 400 -3.53 -3.22 15.83
CA SER A 400 -4.13 -2.92 14.54
C SER A 400 -3.69 -1.57 13.98
N ILE A 401 -3.64 -0.53 14.81
CA ILE A 401 -3.17 0.80 14.40
C ILE A 401 -1.67 0.81 14.10
N ILE A 402 -0.86 0.10 14.90
CA ILE A 402 0.58 -0.05 14.64
C ILE A 402 0.80 -0.78 13.31
N TYR A 403 0.09 -1.88 13.07
CA TYR A 403 0.19 -2.62 11.80
C TYR A 403 -0.18 -1.76 10.58
N ALA A 404 -1.24 -0.95 10.68
CA ALA A 404 -1.62 0.00 9.63
C ALA A 404 -0.49 0.98 9.31
N GLY A 405 0.31 1.36 10.32
CA GLY A 405 1.48 2.19 10.20
C GLY A 405 2.80 1.43 10.02
N LEU A 406 2.84 0.15 9.63
CA LEU A 406 4.11 -0.49 9.29
C LEU A 406 4.48 -0.28 7.81
N PRO A 407 5.70 0.20 7.47
CA PRO A 407 6.13 0.43 6.08
C PRO A 407 6.10 -0.85 5.23
N VAL A 408 6.47 -1.98 5.85
CA VAL A 408 6.58 -3.29 5.21
C VAL A 408 5.35 -3.67 4.38
N GLY A 409 4.14 -3.35 4.85
CA GLY A 409 2.92 -3.69 4.12
C GLY A 409 2.80 -2.96 2.77
N PHE A 410 3.33 -1.74 2.63
CA PHE A 410 3.29 -1.04 1.34
C PHE A 410 4.24 -1.63 0.29
N LEU A 411 5.38 -2.19 0.73
CA LEU A 411 6.39 -2.74 -0.16
C LEU A 411 5.84 -3.94 -0.97
N PHE A 412 5.10 -4.85 -0.35
CA PHE A 412 4.57 -6.03 -1.08
C PHE A 412 3.43 -5.70 -2.03
N PHE A 413 2.60 -4.72 -1.67
CA PHE A 413 1.56 -4.24 -2.57
C PHE A 413 2.16 -3.53 -3.77
N HIS A 414 3.27 -2.79 -3.59
CA HIS A 414 4.03 -2.24 -4.69
C HIS A 414 4.52 -3.32 -5.66
N ASP A 415 5.13 -4.38 -5.11
CA ASP A 415 5.76 -5.47 -5.88
C ASP A 415 4.79 -6.48 -6.52
N GLY A 416 3.47 -6.23 -6.45
CA GLY A 416 2.48 -7.17 -6.99
C GLY A 416 2.51 -8.54 -6.29
N SER A 417 3.05 -8.60 -5.06
CA SER A 417 3.25 -9.82 -4.27
C SER A 417 1.97 -10.27 -3.56
N PHE A 418 0.85 -10.32 -4.31
CA PHE A 418 -0.45 -10.76 -3.79
C PHE A 418 -0.42 -12.15 -3.13
N PRO A 419 0.32 -13.16 -3.64
CA PRO A 419 0.46 -14.45 -2.96
C PRO A 419 1.02 -14.33 -1.54
N THR A 420 1.94 -13.41 -1.30
CA THR A 420 2.52 -13.16 0.03
C THR A 420 1.47 -12.61 0.99
N THR A 421 0.67 -11.61 0.58
CA THR A 421 -0.41 -11.06 1.40
C THR A 421 -1.45 -12.13 1.75
N ILE A 422 -1.87 -12.93 0.76
CA ILE A 422 -2.80 -14.05 0.99
C ILE A 422 -2.18 -15.10 1.90
N GLY A 423 -0.88 -15.39 1.74
CA GLY A 423 -0.13 -16.27 2.62
C GLY A 423 -0.16 -15.80 4.07
N ILE A 424 0.19 -14.55 4.36
CA ILE A 424 0.15 -13.99 5.73
C ILE A 424 -1.27 -14.11 6.30
N TRP A 425 -2.29 -13.81 5.50
CA TRP A 425 -3.69 -13.93 5.90
C TRP A 425 -4.05 -15.37 6.30
N LEU A 426 -3.68 -16.36 5.49
CA LEU A 426 -3.89 -17.78 5.78
C LEU A 426 -3.12 -18.23 7.03
N SER A 427 -1.88 -17.75 7.23
CA SER A 427 -1.11 -18.03 8.44
C SER A 427 -1.79 -17.48 9.69
N LEU A 428 -2.32 -16.26 9.65
CA LEU A 428 -3.07 -15.69 10.77
C LEU A 428 -4.38 -16.44 11.05
N LEU A 429 -5.10 -16.87 10.01
CA LEU A 429 -6.28 -17.72 10.16
C LEU A 429 -5.93 -19.07 10.80
N ALA A 430 -4.83 -19.70 10.38
CA ALA A 430 -4.35 -20.94 10.97
C ALA A 430 -4.04 -20.75 12.46
N LEU A 431 -3.38 -19.66 12.85
CA LEU A 431 -3.10 -19.33 14.24
C LEU A 431 -4.38 -19.09 15.06
N VAL A 432 -5.40 -18.43 14.49
CA VAL A 432 -6.71 -18.26 15.13
C VAL A 432 -7.41 -19.61 15.32
N ALA A 433 -7.37 -20.49 14.31
CA ALA A 433 -7.94 -21.81 14.39
C ALA A 433 -7.24 -22.69 15.45
N LEU A 434 -5.92 -22.58 15.57
CA LEU A 434 -5.14 -23.25 16.63
C LEU A 434 -5.51 -22.73 18.01
N GLN A 435 -5.64 -21.42 18.20
CA GLN A 435 -6.12 -20.89 19.48
C GLN A 435 -7.54 -21.39 19.80
N TRP A 436 -8.42 -21.47 18.79
CA TRP A 436 -9.77 -21.99 18.96
C TRP A 436 -9.82 -23.48 19.32
N LEU A 437 -8.88 -24.28 18.81
CA LEU A 437 -8.68 -25.68 19.20
C LEU A 437 -8.31 -25.80 20.69
N LEU A 438 -7.47 -24.91 21.20
CA LEU A 438 -6.98 -24.96 22.58
C LEU A 438 -8.02 -24.49 23.61
N ASN A 439 -8.84 -23.51 23.27
CA ASN A 439 -9.71 -22.80 24.21
C ASN A 439 -11.09 -23.42 24.41
N SER A 440 -11.26 -24.74 24.32
CA SER A 440 -12.63 -25.29 24.25
C SER A 440 -12.89 -26.65 24.86
N PRO A 441 -14.18 -26.90 25.20
CA PRO A 441 -14.58 -28.12 25.87
C PRO A 441 -14.31 -29.36 25.00
N PRO A 442 -14.11 -30.54 25.62
CA PRO A 442 -13.66 -31.76 24.94
C PRO A 442 -14.57 -32.24 23.81
N THR A 443 -15.85 -31.88 23.85
CA THR A 443 -16.94 -32.43 23.01
C THR A 443 -16.89 -32.03 21.54
N ALA A 444 -16.13 -30.99 21.15
CA ALA A 444 -16.05 -30.50 19.76
C ALA A 444 -14.62 -30.55 19.18
N THR A 445 -13.73 -31.36 19.77
CA THR A 445 -12.30 -31.38 19.49
C THR A 445 -11.94 -31.84 18.08
N TRP A 446 -12.66 -32.80 17.50
CA TRP A 446 -12.37 -33.31 16.15
C TRP A 446 -12.63 -32.24 15.08
N LEU A 447 -13.78 -31.56 15.09
CA LEU A 447 -14.13 -30.54 14.10
C LEU A 447 -13.12 -29.39 14.11
N ARG A 448 -12.73 -28.94 15.32
CA ARG A 448 -11.72 -27.89 15.50
C ARG A 448 -10.35 -28.34 15.05
N GLY A 449 -9.99 -29.60 15.37
CA GLY A 449 -8.77 -30.23 14.91
C GLY A 449 -8.70 -30.23 13.38
N SER A 450 -9.79 -30.63 12.71
CA SER A 450 -9.89 -30.61 11.24
C SER A 450 -9.80 -29.20 10.68
N VAL A 451 -10.49 -28.21 11.26
CA VAL A 451 -10.43 -26.80 10.81
C VAL A 451 -9.01 -26.23 10.98
N ALA A 452 -8.36 -26.48 12.12
CA ALA A 452 -7.00 -26.03 12.36
C ALA A 452 -5.99 -26.75 11.45
N THR A 453 -6.17 -28.04 11.22
CA THR A 453 -5.35 -28.84 10.29
C THR A 453 -5.47 -28.30 8.87
N LEU A 454 -6.70 -28.06 8.40
CA LEU A 454 -6.96 -27.47 7.08
C LEU A 454 -6.37 -26.07 6.98
N GLY A 455 -6.55 -25.23 8.01
CA GLY A 455 -5.95 -23.89 8.06
C GLY A 455 -4.43 -23.92 7.93
N VAL A 456 -3.76 -24.83 8.65
CA VAL A 456 -2.31 -25.04 8.54
C VAL A 456 -1.92 -25.56 7.15
N ALA A 457 -2.67 -26.54 6.61
CA ALA A 457 -2.41 -27.08 5.27
C ALA A 457 -2.49 -26.01 4.18
N LEU A 458 -3.55 -25.17 4.22
CA LEU A 458 -3.71 -24.04 3.31
C LEU A 458 -2.61 -23.00 3.49
N ALA A 459 -2.23 -22.69 4.73
CA ALA A 459 -1.13 -21.76 5.00
C ALA A 459 0.20 -22.28 4.44
N ILE A 460 0.53 -23.57 4.63
CA ILE A 460 1.74 -24.20 4.07
C ILE A 460 1.70 -24.19 2.54
N GLY A 461 0.54 -24.50 1.97
CA GLY A 461 0.31 -24.53 0.53
C GLY A 461 0.21 -23.15 -0.12
N ALA A 462 0.17 -22.05 0.63
CA ALA A 462 -0.08 -20.72 0.06
C ALA A 462 1.10 -20.16 -0.73
N TYR A 463 2.33 -20.41 -0.27
CA TYR A 463 3.52 -19.77 -0.83
C TYR A 463 4.74 -20.67 -0.62
N VAL A 464 5.70 -20.64 -1.54
CA VAL A 464 6.83 -21.59 -1.52
C VAL A 464 7.60 -21.58 -0.20
N THR A 465 7.93 -20.41 0.34
CA THR A 465 8.70 -20.33 1.58
C THR A 465 7.87 -20.69 2.83
N HIS A 466 6.54 -20.78 2.70
CA HIS A 466 5.69 -21.25 3.81
C HIS A 466 5.93 -22.71 4.17
N ILE A 467 6.49 -23.50 3.25
CA ILE A 467 6.91 -24.88 3.53
C ILE A 467 7.96 -24.93 4.66
N ALA A 468 8.74 -23.85 4.84
CA ALA A 468 9.68 -23.69 5.93
C ALA A 468 9.09 -22.85 7.07
N PHE A 469 8.51 -21.69 6.77
CA PHE A 469 8.09 -20.72 7.79
C PHE A 469 6.94 -21.17 8.67
N VAL A 470 5.90 -21.76 8.07
CA VAL A 470 4.70 -22.14 8.82
C VAL A 470 5.01 -23.31 9.76
N PRO A 471 5.71 -24.38 9.33
CA PRO A 471 6.16 -25.43 10.24
C PRO A 471 7.15 -24.94 11.29
N PHE A 472 8.07 -24.03 10.95
CA PHE A 472 8.99 -23.47 11.93
C PHE A 472 8.25 -22.70 13.02
N LEU A 473 7.41 -21.72 12.65
CA LEU A 473 6.64 -20.92 13.60
C LEU A 473 5.74 -21.81 14.46
N GLY A 474 5.05 -22.77 13.84
CA GLY A 474 4.18 -23.73 14.51
C GLY A 474 4.88 -24.69 15.44
N GLY A 475 6.03 -25.21 15.02
CA GLY A 475 6.87 -26.12 15.79
C GLY A 475 7.46 -25.43 17.01
N VAL A 476 7.96 -24.20 16.87
CA VAL A 476 8.45 -23.39 18.00
C VAL A 476 7.31 -23.04 18.95
N LEU A 477 6.13 -22.69 18.44
CA LEU A 477 4.94 -22.46 19.26
C LEU A 477 4.56 -23.71 20.07
N ALA A 478 4.50 -24.87 19.42
CA ALA A 478 4.21 -26.15 20.07
C ALA A 478 5.25 -26.50 21.14
N LEU A 479 6.54 -26.37 20.81
CA LEU A 479 7.65 -26.64 21.72
C LEU A 479 7.62 -25.70 22.93
N SER A 480 7.39 -24.41 22.71
CA SER A 480 7.26 -23.42 23.77
C SER A 480 6.09 -23.75 24.70
N LEU A 481 4.95 -24.17 24.18
CA LEU A 481 3.81 -24.65 24.97
C LEU A 481 4.18 -25.89 25.80
N VAL A 482 4.88 -26.87 25.22
CA VAL A 482 5.29 -28.10 25.93
C VAL A 482 6.27 -27.78 27.07
N LEU A 483 7.28 -26.96 26.81
CA LEU A 483 8.38 -26.72 27.74
C LEU A 483 8.05 -25.66 28.81
N LEU A 484 7.27 -24.64 28.46
CA LEU A 484 7.08 -23.44 29.28
C LEU A 484 5.63 -23.17 29.68
N GLY A 485 4.66 -23.90 29.11
CA GLY A 485 3.22 -23.62 29.25
C GLY A 485 2.56 -24.12 30.55
N GLY A 486 3.33 -24.42 31.58
CA GLY A 486 2.82 -24.88 32.88
C GLY A 486 2.16 -26.27 32.81
N SER A 487 1.21 -26.52 33.71
CA SER A 487 0.58 -27.84 33.89
C SER A 487 -0.26 -28.31 32.69
N HIS A 488 -0.87 -27.37 31.96
CA HIS A 488 -1.69 -27.66 30.77
C HIS A 488 -0.90 -27.56 29.45
N GLY A 489 0.29 -26.97 29.49
CA GLY A 489 1.17 -26.73 28.35
C GLY A 489 1.53 -27.98 27.53
N PRO A 490 1.99 -29.09 28.14
CA PRO A 490 2.35 -30.30 27.41
C PRO A 490 1.22 -30.87 26.54
N MET A 491 -0.01 -30.90 27.04
CA MET A 491 -1.16 -31.39 26.28
C MET A 491 -1.52 -30.42 25.14
N ALA A 492 -1.52 -29.11 25.42
CA ALA A 492 -1.77 -28.09 24.41
C ALA A 492 -0.72 -28.13 23.28
N GLY A 493 0.55 -28.20 23.65
CA GLY A 493 1.67 -28.29 22.72
C GLY A 493 1.64 -29.56 21.87
N ARG A 494 1.31 -30.73 22.45
CA ARG A 494 1.11 -31.98 21.68
C ARG A 494 -0.03 -31.86 20.67
N ARG A 495 -1.15 -31.22 21.03
CA ARG A 495 -2.27 -30.98 20.10
C ARG A 495 -1.85 -30.07 18.95
N VAL A 496 -1.19 -28.95 19.26
CA VAL A 496 -0.67 -28.04 18.22
C VAL A 496 0.32 -28.77 17.32
N PHE A 497 1.26 -29.53 17.89
CA PHE A 497 2.22 -30.32 17.12
C PHE A 497 1.54 -31.34 16.20
N ALA A 498 0.58 -32.10 16.71
CA ALA A 498 -0.18 -33.07 15.92
C ALA A 498 -0.96 -32.39 14.76
N THR A 499 -1.59 -31.25 15.04
CA THR A 499 -2.28 -30.45 14.01
C THR A 499 -1.30 -29.92 12.96
N PHE A 500 -0.11 -29.47 13.35
CA PHE A 500 0.92 -29.05 12.40
C PHE A 500 1.48 -30.20 11.57
N ALA A 501 1.76 -31.34 12.19
CA ALA A 501 2.25 -32.52 11.48
C ALA A 501 1.22 -33.01 10.46
N LEU A 502 -0.05 -33.09 10.85
CA LEU A 502 -1.13 -33.48 9.95
C LEU A 502 -1.38 -32.41 8.87
N GLY A 503 -1.36 -31.13 9.24
CA GLY A 503 -1.52 -30.02 8.29
C GLY A 503 -0.39 -29.96 7.27
N LEU A 504 0.86 -30.19 7.72
CA LEU A 504 2.03 -30.32 6.85
C LEU A 504 1.87 -31.52 5.91
N LEU A 505 1.47 -32.68 6.42
CA LEU A 505 1.24 -33.85 5.59
C LEU A 505 0.16 -33.57 4.51
N VAL A 506 -0.97 -32.98 4.90
CA VAL A 506 -2.06 -32.63 3.98
C VAL A 506 -1.59 -31.58 2.96
N GLY A 507 -0.98 -30.49 3.40
CA GLY A 507 -0.45 -29.44 2.52
C GLY A 507 0.64 -29.96 1.59
N TRP A 508 1.49 -30.87 2.08
CA TRP A 508 2.49 -31.56 1.29
C TRP A 508 1.83 -32.40 0.20
N ILE A 509 0.91 -33.30 0.55
CA ILE A 509 0.19 -34.14 -0.43
C ILE A 509 -0.54 -33.28 -1.47
N MET A 510 -1.21 -32.21 -1.05
CA MET A 510 -2.00 -31.34 -1.93
C MET A 510 -1.14 -30.53 -2.90
N VAL A 511 0.02 -30.03 -2.47
CA VAL A 511 0.79 -29.03 -3.23
C VAL A 511 2.19 -29.53 -3.59
N TYR A 512 2.94 -30.01 -2.61
CA TYR A 512 4.37 -30.29 -2.74
C TYR A 512 4.70 -31.75 -3.05
N GLY A 513 3.72 -32.67 -3.01
CA GLY A 513 3.93 -34.10 -3.20
C GLY A 513 4.62 -34.40 -4.52
N SER A 514 4.15 -33.77 -5.60
CA SER A 514 4.75 -33.87 -6.94
C SER A 514 6.16 -33.29 -7.06
N TYR A 515 6.57 -32.43 -6.12
CA TYR A 515 7.89 -31.79 -6.11
C TYR A 515 8.90 -32.46 -5.18
N THR A 516 8.48 -33.47 -4.40
CA THR A 516 9.33 -34.11 -3.38
C THR A 516 10.68 -34.53 -3.93
N MET A 517 10.68 -35.22 -5.08
CA MET A 517 11.93 -35.68 -5.70
C MET A 517 12.77 -34.52 -6.22
N THR A 518 12.15 -33.52 -6.86
CA THR A 518 12.85 -32.31 -7.33
C THR A 518 13.52 -31.56 -6.19
N LEU A 519 12.83 -31.39 -5.06
CA LEU A 519 13.38 -30.74 -3.87
C LEU A 519 14.60 -31.49 -3.32
N ILE A 520 14.47 -32.79 -3.10
CA ILE A 520 15.49 -33.62 -2.45
C ILE A 520 16.71 -33.82 -3.37
N GLN A 521 16.49 -34.03 -4.66
CA GLN A 521 17.56 -34.42 -5.59
C GLN A 521 18.20 -33.23 -6.32
N ARG A 522 17.51 -32.08 -6.44
CA ARG A 522 17.99 -30.93 -7.20
C ARG A 522 18.00 -29.64 -6.40
N THR A 523 16.85 -29.14 -5.96
CA THR A 523 16.73 -27.79 -5.40
C THR A 523 17.54 -27.61 -4.12
N ILE A 524 17.38 -28.50 -3.13
CA ILE A 524 18.10 -28.40 -1.85
C ILE A 524 19.62 -28.62 -2.03
N PRO A 525 20.07 -29.68 -2.73
CA PRO A 525 21.50 -29.86 -3.00
C PRO A 525 22.15 -28.67 -3.73
N SER A 526 21.44 -28.08 -4.70
CA SER A 526 21.92 -26.90 -5.44
C SER A 526 22.13 -25.71 -4.51
N TYR A 527 21.18 -25.38 -3.64
CA TYR A 527 21.33 -24.29 -2.66
C TYR A 527 22.46 -24.53 -1.68
N LEU A 528 22.57 -25.76 -1.15
CA LEU A 528 23.67 -26.10 -0.26
C LEU A 528 25.02 -26.00 -1.00
N GLY A 529 25.08 -26.44 -2.25
CA GLY A 529 26.25 -26.28 -3.12
C GLY A 529 26.67 -24.82 -3.26
N LEU A 530 25.73 -23.94 -3.62
CA LEU A 530 25.96 -22.49 -3.75
C LEU A 530 26.40 -21.85 -2.44
N ILE A 531 25.79 -22.20 -1.29
CA ILE A 531 26.22 -21.69 0.01
C ILE A 531 27.66 -22.11 0.32
N VAL A 532 28.04 -23.36 0.00
CA VAL A 532 29.41 -23.84 0.22
C VAL A 532 30.41 -23.19 -0.74
N SER A 533 30.05 -23.00 -2.01
CA SER A 533 30.97 -22.48 -3.03
C SER A 533 31.06 -20.95 -3.07
N GLU A 534 29.94 -20.25 -2.90
CA GLU A 534 29.80 -18.80 -3.05
C GLU A 534 29.49 -18.10 -1.72
N GLY A 535 29.31 -18.84 -0.63
CA GLY A 535 28.96 -18.31 0.70
C GLY A 535 27.48 -17.95 0.86
N SER A 536 26.71 -17.87 -0.25
CA SER A 536 25.30 -17.48 -0.25
C SER A 536 24.57 -17.91 -1.53
N VAL A 537 23.24 -17.83 -1.53
CA VAL A 537 22.36 -18.07 -2.69
C VAL A 537 21.71 -16.76 -3.11
N GLY A 538 21.79 -16.37 -4.39
CA GLY A 538 21.07 -15.19 -4.91
C GLY A 538 21.52 -13.84 -4.34
N ARG A 539 22.76 -13.75 -3.85
CA ARG A 539 23.33 -12.56 -3.21
C ARG A 539 24.43 -11.90 -4.05
N ASP A 540 24.37 -12.11 -5.37
CA ASP A 540 25.31 -11.51 -6.31
C ASP A 540 25.10 -9.99 -6.36
N THR A 541 26.08 -9.27 -5.81
CA THR A 541 26.09 -7.81 -5.75
C THR A 541 26.26 -7.15 -7.12
N GLU A 542 26.75 -7.88 -8.13
CA GLU A 542 26.91 -7.39 -9.50
C GLU A 542 25.61 -7.52 -10.31
N ALA A 543 24.81 -8.58 -10.04
CA ALA A 543 23.53 -8.82 -10.72
C ALA A 543 22.34 -8.04 -10.11
N PHE A 544 22.34 -7.81 -8.80
CA PHE A 544 21.28 -7.07 -8.12
C PHE A 544 21.67 -5.61 -7.88
N PHE A 545 21.50 -4.78 -8.92
CA PHE A 545 21.59 -3.33 -8.78
C PHE A 545 20.59 -2.84 -7.71
N GLY A 546 21.11 -2.40 -6.57
CA GLY A 546 20.43 -1.43 -5.72
C GLY A 546 19.45 -1.95 -4.67
N THR A 547 19.72 -3.06 -3.97
CA THR A 547 19.13 -3.25 -2.64
C THR A 547 20.00 -2.52 -1.61
N PRO A 548 19.69 -1.27 -1.20
CA PRO A 548 20.59 -0.44 -0.39
C PRO A 548 20.58 -0.84 1.09
N ILE A 549 19.89 -1.94 1.42
CA ILE A 549 19.70 -2.41 2.77
C ILE A 549 20.58 -3.65 2.91
N ASN A 550 21.80 -3.44 3.37
CA ASN A 550 22.81 -4.49 3.46
C ASN A 550 23.09 -4.92 4.90
N SER A 551 22.30 -4.42 5.86
CA SER A 551 22.44 -4.80 7.26
C SER A 551 21.09 -5.02 7.93
N PHE A 552 21.09 -5.93 8.89
CA PHE A 552 19.94 -6.23 9.75
C PHE A 552 19.32 -4.97 10.36
N GLY A 553 20.13 -4.06 10.89
CA GLY A 553 19.65 -2.80 11.49
C GLY A 553 18.90 -1.91 10.50
N GLN A 554 19.40 -1.80 9.27
CA GLN A 554 18.70 -1.07 8.21
C GLN A 554 17.41 -1.79 7.81
N HIS A 555 17.37 -3.13 7.81
CA HIS A 555 16.15 -3.91 7.58
C HIS A 555 15.09 -3.68 8.65
N LEU A 556 15.48 -3.72 9.93
CA LEU A 556 14.59 -3.40 11.05
C LEU A 556 13.99 -2.00 10.90
N SER A 557 14.86 -1.03 10.64
CA SER A 557 14.43 0.35 10.44
C SER A 557 13.48 0.46 9.24
N ALA A 558 13.86 -0.07 8.08
CA ALA A 558 13.09 0.04 6.84
C ALA A 558 11.70 -0.61 6.91
N HIS A 559 11.59 -1.80 7.51
CA HIS A 559 10.36 -2.60 7.48
C HIS A 559 9.45 -2.37 8.68
N PHE A 560 10.01 -2.25 9.88
CA PHE A 560 9.23 -2.23 11.14
C PHE A 560 9.35 -0.92 11.91
N ARG A 561 10.40 -0.13 11.63
CA ARG A 561 10.93 0.93 12.51
C ARG A 561 11.40 0.36 13.84
N VAL A 562 12.27 1.09 14.54
CA VAL A 562 12.95 0.56 15.74
C VAL A 562 11.99 0.45 16.94
N TRP A 563 11.15 1.46 17.18
CA TRP A 563 10.36 1.52 18.41
C TRP A 563 9.29 0.42 18.53
N PRO A 564 8.58 -0.03 17.47
CA PRO A 564 7.64 -1.14 17.61
C PRO A 564 8.33 -2.44 18.02
N ILE A 565 9.55 -2.68 17.52
CA ILE A 565 10.36 -3.85 17.90
C ILE A 565 10.78 -3.78 19.36
N VAL A 566 11.29 -2.62 19.81
CA VAL A 566 11.68 -2.42 21.22
C VAL A 566 10.49 -2.64 22.15
N LEU A 567 9.32 -2.07 21.81
CA LEU A 567 8.11 -2.23 22.59
C LEU A 567 7.59 -3.68 22.58
N ALA A 568 7.70 -4.37 21.43
CA ALA A 568 7.38 -5.78 21.31
C ALA A 568 8.29 -6.66 22.18
N GLY A 569 9.59 -6.38 22.20
CA GLY A 569 10.55 -7.07 23.06
C GLY A 569 10.26 -6.89 24.55
N GLY A 570 10.03 -5.64 24.99
CA GLY A 570 9.63 -5.35 26.36
C GLY A 570 8.30 -6.01 26.74
N ALA A 571 7.34 -6.05 25.82
CA ALA A 571 6.07 -6.73 26.01
C ALA A 571 6.26 -8.25 26.20
N LEU A 572 7.08 -8.86 25.36
CA LEU A 572 7.38 -10.28 25.41
C LEU A 572 8.09 -10.69 26.70
N VAL A 573 9.03 -9.89 27.20
CA VAL A 573 9.70 -10.14 28.48
C VAL A 573 8.67 -10.16 29.62
N ALA A 574 7.81 -9.15 29.70
CA ALA A 574 6.79 -9.09 30.76
C ALA A 574 5.71 -10.19 30.62
N LEU A 575 5.32 -10.57 29.40
CA LEU A 575 4.45 -11.74 29.17
C LEU A 575 5.14 -13.03 29.64
N SER A 576 6.42 -13.18 29.31
CA SER A 576 7.22 -14.36 29.67
C SER A 576 7.53 -14.44 31.16
N LEU A 577 7.56 -13.32 31.89
CA LEU A 577 7.77 -13.32 33.34
C LEU A 577 6.48 -13.59 34.09
N ASN A 578 5.37 -12.98 33.66
CA ASN A 578 4.15 -13.00 34.44
C ASN A 578 3.16 -14.06 33.95
N TRP A 579 3.00 -14.23 32.63
CA TRP A 579 1.83 -14.87 32.02
C TRP A 579 2.23 -16.04 31.10
N ARG A 580 3.12 -16.90 31.61
CA ARG A 580 3.70 -18.03 30.88
C ARG A 580 2.69 -19.02 30.34
N GLU A 581 1.54 -19.19 30.99
CA GLU A 581 0.52 -20.19 30.59
C GLU A 581 -0.40 -19.72 29.46
N ARG A 582 -0.24 -18.49 28.97
CA ARG A 582 -1.14 -17.93 27.95
C ARG A 582 -0.62 -18.18 26.55
N PHE A 583 -1.53 -18.54 25.63
CA PHE A 583 -1.21 -18.76 24.22
C PHE A 583 -0.42 -17.60 23.58
N ILE A 584 -0.81 -16.35 23.88
CA ILE A 584 -0.15 -15.16 23.32
C ILE A 584 1.34 -15.04 23.70
N THR A 585 1.73 -15.54 24.88
CA THR A 585 3.13 -15.55 25.33
C THR A 585 3.96 -16.48 24.44
N HIS A 586 3.47 -17.69 24.20
CA HIS A 586 4.13 -18.67 23.34
C HIS A 586 4.13 -18.26 21.87
N LEU A 587 3.04 -17.62 21.40
CA LEU A 587 3.00 -17.03 20.07
C LEU A 587 4.05 -15.92 19.91
N GLY A 588 4.20 -15.08 20.93
CA GLY A 588 5.23 -14.05 20.99
C GLY A 588 6.64 -14.62 20.95
N LEU A 589 6.92 -15.68 21.72
CA LEU A 589 8.20 -16.39 21.70
C LEU A 589 8.46 -17.03 20.33
N ALA A 590 7.45 -17.65 19.72
CA ALA A 590 7.56 -18.23 18.40
C ALA A 590 7.89 -17.18 17.33
N TYR A 591 7.22 -16.02 17.35
CA TYR A 591 7.54 -14.90 16.46
C TYR A 591 8.92 -14.31 16.71
N ALA A 592 9.37 -14.19 17.97
CA ALA A 592 10.70 -13.67 18.28
C ALA A 592 11.81 -14.61 17.79
N ILE A 593 11.64 -15.92 17.96
CA ILE A 593 12.56 -16.93 17.45
C ILE A 593 12.51 -16.96 15.92
N PHE A 594 11.33 -16.91 15.32
CA PHE A 594 11.14 -16.82 13.87
C PHE A 594 11.83 -15.58 13.27
N PHE A 595 11.65 -14.43 13.92
CA PHE A 595 12.28 -13.19 13.52
C PHE A 595 13.81 -13.29 13.60
N SER A 596 14.34 -13.83 14.69
CA SER A 596 15.78 -14.03 14.87
C SER A 596 16.34 -15.01 13.83
N ALA A 597 15.66 -16.14 13.62
CA ALA A 597 16.07 -17.16 12.65
C ALA A 597 16.05 -16.63 11.21
N THR A 598 15.01 -15.89 10.82
CA THR A 598 14.93 -15.28 9.48
C THR A 598 16.01 -14.22 9.28
N SER A 599 16.33 -13.45 10.32
CA SER A 599 17.41 -12.46 10.30
C SER A 599 18.80 -13.10 10.16
N ILE A 600 19.02 -14.26 10.78
CA ILE A 600 20.27 -15.01 10.63
C ILE A 600 20.34 -15.64 9.24
N ALA A 601 19.23 -16.22 8.77
CA ALA A 601 19.14 -16.88 7.47
C ALA A 601 19.40 -15.94 6.29
N GLU A 602 19.13 -14.64 6.47
CA GLU A 602 19.45 -13.61 5.50
C GLU A 602 20.93 -13.62 5.09
N ASN A 603 21.85 -13.95 6.00
CA ASN A 603 23.28 -14.00 5.68
C ASN A 603 23.63 -15.03 4.60
N TRP A 604 22.78 -16.04 4.38
CA TRP A 604 23.00 -17.11 3.41
C TRP A 604 22.07 -17.04 2.20
N PHE A 605 20.91 -16.39 2.32
CA PHE A 605 19.93 -16.29 1.24
C PHE A 605 19.66 -14.82 0.88
N GLY A 606 20.06 -14.43 -0.32
CA GLY A 606 19.70 -13.16 -0.93
C GLY A 606 18.19 -13.02 -1.06
N LEU A 607 17.69 -11.78 -0.95
CA LEU A 607 16.27 -11.44 -0.94
C LEU A 607 15.44 -12.11 0.18
N TRP A 608 16.05 -12.85 1.12
CA TRP A 608 15.34 -13.46 2.24
C TRP A 608 14.70 -12.43 3.17
N ASN A 609 15.28 -11.22 3.22
CA ASN A 609 14.73 -10.05 3.89
C ASN A 609 13.28 -9.73 3.48
N LYS A 610 12.88 -9.99 2.22
CA LYS A 610 11.49 -9.83 1.76
C LYS A 610 10.52 -10.71 2.53
N HIS A 611 11.01 -11.76 3.17
CA HIS A 611 10.19 -12.65 3.98
C HIS A 611 10.09 -12.24 5.45
N MET A 612 10.86 -11.24 5.92
CA MET A 612 10.68 -10.70 7.27
C MET A 612 9.26 -10.17 7.49
N VAL A 613 8.53 -9.82 6.43
CA VAL A 613 7.11 -9.43 6.49
C VAL A 613 6.23 -10.42 7.23
N PHE A 614 6.54 -11.71 7.20
CA PHE A 614 5.79 -12.73 7.94
C PHE A 614 5.84 -12.51 9.45
N ALA A 615 6.83 -11.75 9.95
CA ALA A 615 6.92 -11.34 11.35
C ALA A 615 6.13 -10.06 11.68
N ALA A 616 5.68 -9.27 10.69
CA ALA A 616 4.97 -8.01 10.90
C ALA A 616 3.73 -8.16 11.80
N PRO A 617 2.89 -9.21 11.63
CA PRO A 617 1.79 -9.44 12.55
C PRO A 617 2.24 -9.70 14.00
N GLY A 618 3.33 -10.45 14.20
CA GLY A 618 3.89 -10.75 15.51
C GLY A 618 4.42 -9.50 16.22
N VAL A 619 5.16 -8.66 15.49
CA VAL A 619 5.65 -7.36 15.98
C VAL A 619 4.47 -6.47 16.38
N ALA A 620 3.46 -6.35 15.51
CA ALA A 620 2.29 -5.53 15.78
C ALA A 620 1.50 -6.02 17.01
N LEU A 621 1.27 -7.33 17.15
CA LEU A 621 0.58 -7.92 18.30
C LEU A 621 1.30 -7.61 19.62
N LEU A 622 2.61 -7.87 19.68
CA LEU A 622 3.40 -7.65 20.89
C LEU A 622 3.55 -6.15 21.21
N ALA A 623 3.83 -5.32 20.21
CA ALA A 623 3.90 -3.87 20.38
C ALA A 623 2.55 -3.30 20.82
N GLY A 624 1.43 -3.84 20.32
CA GLY A 624 0.09 -3.46 20.74
C GLY A 624 -0.20 -3.76 22.21
N ILE A 625 0.29 -4.89 22.74
CA ILE A 625 0.23 -5.22 24.17
C ILE A 625 1.08 -4.24 24.98
N GLY A 626 2.32 -3.98 24.56
CA GLY A 626 3.20 -3.02 25.22
C GLY A 626 2.60 -1.60 25.24
N MET A 627 1.96 -1.19 24.14
CA MET A 627 1.28 0.10 24.03
C MET A 627 0.03 0.17 24.91
N ALA A 628 -0.72 -0.93 25.05
CA ALA A 628 -1.83 -1.01 25.99
C ALA A 628 -1.35 -0.78 27.43
N TRP A 629 -0.23 -1.39 27.84
CA TRP A 629 0.35 -1.14 29.16
C TRP A 629 0.87 0.28 29.33
N LEU A 630 1.57 0.82 28.33
CA LEU A 630 2.06 2.20 28.34
C LEU A 630 0.90 3.18 28.51
N TRP A 631 -0.21 2.98 27.79
CA TRP A 631 -1.40 3.83 27.82
C TRP A 631 -2.02 3.97 29.23
N GLN A 632 -1.83 2.96 30.08
CA GLN A 632 -2.34 2.95 31.45
C GLN A 632 -1.43 3.65 32.46
N ARG A 633 -0.19 3.98 32.10
CA ARG A 633 0.80 4.62 33.00
C ARG A 633 0.57 6.13 33.21
N GLY A 634 -0.56 6.68 32.75
CA GLY A 634 -0.94 8.07 32.97
C GLY A 634 -0.79 8.97 31.75
N ARG A 635 -1.04 10.27 31.92
CA ARG A 635 -1.13 11.24 30.79
C ARG A 635 0.17 11.38 29.99
N ALA A 636 1.32 11.44 30.67
CA ALA A 636 2.61 11.56 29.99
C ALA A 636 2.89 10.37 29.06
N ALA A 637 2.65 9.14 29.54
CA ALA A 637 2.82 7.93 28.75
C ALA A 637 1.88 7.87 27.53
N ARG A 638 0.65 8.41 27.66
CA ARG A 638 -0.28 8.56 26.53
C ARG A 638 0.27 9.51 25.47
N TRP A 639 0.83 10.64 25.87
CA TRP A 639 1.46 11.58 24.93
C TRP A 639 2.67 10.97 24.23
N VAL A 640 3.52 10.23 24.96
CA VAL A 640 4.64 9.48 24.36
C VAL A 640 4.10 8.50 23.32
N GLY A 641 3.10 7.70 23.69
CA GLY A 641 2.50 6.74 22.77
C GLY A 641 1.87 7.37 21.53
N LEU A 642 1.14 8.48 21.68
CA LEU A 642 0.59 9.23 20.54
C LEU A 642 1.69 9.81 19.65
N SER A 643 2.79 10.29 20.23
CA SER A 643 3.92 10.85 19.50
C SER A 643 4.66 9.77 18.70
N LEU A 644 4.86 8.59 19.29
CA LEU A 644 5.45 7.43 18.61
C LEU A 644 4.59 6.96 17.44
N LEU A 645 3.27 6.97 17.60
CA LEU A 645 2.35 6.65 16.51
C LEU A 645 2.35 7.72 15.41
N ALA A 646 2.31 9.00 15.78
CA ALA A 646 2.41 10.09 14.80
C ALA A 646 3.71 9.99 13.99
N TYR A 647 4.83 9.72 14.67
CA TYR A 647 6.11 9.45 14.03
C TYR A 647 6.08 8.23 13.12
N LEU A 648 5.46 7.12 13.55
CA LEU A 648 5.32 5.92 12.73
C LEU A 648 4.52 6.18 11.44
N PHE A 649 3.39 6.88 11.53
CA PHE A 649 2.60 7.24 10.35
C PHE A 649 3.31 8.23 9.45
N TRP A 650 4.01 9.22 10.00
CA TRP A 650 4.86 10.14 9.24
C TRP A 650 5.93 9.38 8.43
N GLU A 651 6.65 8.48 9.09
CA GLU A 651 7.69 7.65 8.49
C GLU A 651 7.13 6.72 7.41
N VAL A 652 5.93 6.19 7.60
CA VAL A 652 5.23 5.39 6.59
C VAL A 652 4.81 6.22 5.40
N LEU A 653 4.29 7.43 5.61
CA LEU A 653 3.93 8.33 4.51
C LEU A 653 5.15 8.70 3.68
N ILE A 654 6.32 8.89 4.31
CA ILE A 654 7.59 9.09 3.59
C ILE A 654 7.97 7.83 2.81
N ALA A 655 7.98 6.66 3.45
CA ALA A 655 8.35 5.41 2.79
C ALA A 655 7.43 5.08 1.61
N TRP A 656 6.12 5.29 1.80
CA TRP A 656 5.12 5.16 0.76
C TRP A 656 5.30 6.22 -0.33
N GLY A 657 5.45 7.50 0.03
CA GLY A 657 5.67 8.58 -0.92
C GLY A 657 6.89 8.32 -1.79
N ASN A 658 8.00 7.88 -1.20
CA ASN A 658 9.21 7.52 -1.95
C ASN A 658 8.97 6.38 -2.95
N ARG A 659 8.08 5.44 -2.65
CA ARG A 659 7.75 4.29 -3.51
C ARG A 659 6.63 4.57 -4.52
N ALA A 660 5.67 5.42 -4.19
CA ALA A 660 4.49 5.70 -5.02
C ALA A 660 4.61 6.99 -5.84
N LEU A 661 5.42 7.95 -5.39
CA LEU A 661 5.57 9.27 -6.01
C LEU A 661 6.98 9.48 -6.60
N TRP A 662 8.01 8.87 -6.00
CA TRP A 662 9.42 9.14 -6.33
C TRP A 662 10.20 7.91 -6.81
N TYR A 663 9.53 6.79 -7.11
CA TYR A 663 10.20 5.57 -7.55
C TYR A 663 10.69 5.71 -8.99
N GLN A 664 11.94 6.14 -9.15
CA GLN A 664 12.61 6.23 -10.44
C GLN A 664 13.25 4.89 -10.76
N LEU A 665 12.82 4.26 -11.85
CA LEU A 665 13.55 3.15 -12.43
C LEU A 665 14.81 3.72 -13.11
N PRO A 666 16.00 3.11 -12.90
CA PRO A 666 17.18 3.53 -13.64
C PRO A 666 16.96 3.37 -15.14
N PRO A 667 17.60 4.19 -16.00
CA PRO A 667 17.50 4.10 -17.46
C PRO A 667 17.63 2.69 -18.04
N SER A 668 18.47 1.86 -17.44
CA SER A 668 18.74 0.49 -17.88
C SER A 668 17.64 -0.53 -17.53
N ALA A 669 16.65 -0.13 -16.72
CA ALA A 669 15.54 -0.97 -16.29
C ALA A 669 14.23 -0.66 -17.04
N LEU A 670 14.22 0.35 -17.90
CA LEU A 670 13.16 0.69 -18.86
C LEU A 670 13.56 0.14 -20.24
#